data_AF-A0A6J3MDN6-F1
#
_entry.id   AF-A0A6J3MDN6-F1
#
_cell.length_a   1.000
_cell.length_b   1.000
_cell.length_c   1.000
_cell.angle_alpha   90.00
_cell.angle_beta   90.00
_cell.angle_gamma   90.00
#
_symmetry.space_group_name_H-M   'P 1'
#
loop_
_entity.id
_entity.type
_entity.pdbx_description
1 polymer ?
#
loop_
_entity_poly.entity_id
_entity_poly.type
_entity_poly.pdbx_seq_one_letter_code
_entity_poly.pdbx_strand_id
1 'polypeptide(L)'
;MIYGYESQWKGPESLTVTITNIAHSFVTRLIAQREHSGKRPMIFVAHCFGGIVLIKAMNILKDKHSDVLKAVAGLVFFGTPFRGVNGAMSNGQLVERARQQDGQEVRPEILNVLKEDDGYLQDILQQFINLSRAGAWSPVICCYTEMKPASVWRIVDDRHAAKEIVVKESSARLDIADIWHALPHDHFSMNKFVDCTDQNYLEVAGAILTIARGCTKRKSSWMPQTTATTSRPHIAPAPSPIPARSSGSEIGSMSLSEPRRPSSPRRPSVFAWHIEQTIPRFTMDNSVQKIDLKCKKAGVKSAFACGVSSDARRVFCLDEEKLAIYTIDAIGRGSVLCSSPPKPPRWKYHSAKMTASFLVATYTSLERSYCRVFRVPEKPDASPECFRCELDEETSADSQFQCVALHQSSSFVLVALAEHGVTGAASASRIHLYKIFPYATYQPTQHEVIPLDEVQDEDDGESSAPQALHGRAKFLTFSPDGSFLFCCTGVYKQIANSLTVWQITHDLNRFVAQFVCDKIHRYTKERSVLGITSAACWQSASTHPYMFVTTSPSSQRKYNKGEWSFIAPIGQPLPTNKDDAMHCLYKAQHVQYNSIMCSAIASSGNAIAFISQTGKVCVAPLLALTKGGIGTPDGLPMELERSLRTLERPEEADLRFSEDDGRLIAVDTKGKLLIAHFGGR
;
A
#
# COMPACT_ATOMS: atom_id res chain seq x y z
N MET A 1 -1.19 -7.46 -5.72
CA MET A 1 -2.32 -8.28 -5.23
C MET A 1 -1.76 -9.57 -4.65
N ILE A 2 -2.20 -9.95 -3.45
CA ILE A 2 -2.00 -11.29 -2.89
C ILE A 2 -3.37 -11.97 -2.92
N TYR A 3 -3.43 -13.27 -3.24
CA TYR A 3 -4.66 -14.05 -3.16
C TYR A 3 -4.51 -15.15 -2.10
N GLY A 4 -5.12 -14.93 -0.94
CA GLY A 4 -5.32 -15.94 0.09
C GLY A 4 -6.69 -16.61 -0.06
N TYR A 5 -6.75 -17.87 0.35
CA TYR A 5 -7.97 -18.68 0.45
C TYR A 5 -7.89 -19.53 1.72
N GLU A 6 -9.01 -19.75 2.38
CA GLU A 6 -9.08 -20.65 3.52
C GLU A 6 -8.94 -22.10 3.04
N SER A 7 -8.01 -22.83 3.66
CA SER A 7 -7.63 -24.20 3.29
C SER A 7 -7.35 -25.06 4.53
N GLN A 8 -7.98 -24.71 5.65
CA GLN A 8 -7.86 -25.45 6.89
C GLN A 8 -8.57 -26.80 6.76
N TRP A 9 -7.77 -27.87 6.72
CA TRP A 9 -8.24 -29.24 6.51
C TRP A 9 -8.35 -30.06 7.80
N LYS A 10 -7.85 -29.54 8.94
CA LYS A 10 -8.00 -30.13 10.28
C LYS A 10 -8.44 -29.13 11.35
N GLY A 11 -9.09 -29.61 12.40
CA GLY A 11 -9.55 -28.83 13.55
C GLY A 11 -11.02 -28.38 13.45
N PRO A 12 -11.53 -27.65 14.46
CA PRO A 12 -12.96 -27.31 14.58
C PRO A 12 -13.48 -26.35 13.51
N GLU A 13 -12.59 -25.70 12.76
CA GLU A 13 -12.90 -24.80 11.64
C GLU A 13 -12.49 -25.44 10.29
N SER A 14 -12.50 -26.78 10.21
CA SER A 14 -12.11 -27.50 9.00
C SER A 14 -13.13 -27.35 7.86
N LEU A 15 -12.65 -27.08 6.64
CA LEU A 15 -13.48 -26.75 5.49
C LEU A 15 -13.34 -27.78 4.36
N THR A 16 -14.46 -28.23 3.82
CA THR A 16 -14.51 -29.02 2.57
C THR A 16 -14.37 -28.07 1.37
N VAL A 17 -13.14 -27.84 0.90
CA VAL A 17 -12.83 -26.93 -0.22
C VAL A 17 -12.11 -27.69 -1.34
N THR A 18 -12.56 -27.52 -2.59
CA THR A 18 -11.91 -28.11 -3.77
C THR A 18 -11.08 -27.08 -4.55
N ILE A 19 -10.10 -27.56 -5.34
CA ILE A 19 -9.36 -26.74 -6.31
C ILE A 19 -10.32 -25.95 -7.21
N THR A 20 -11.43 -26.56 -7.63
CA THR A 20 -12.44 -25.94 -8.50
C THR A 20 -13.09 -24.73 -7.84
N ASN A 21 -13.45 -24.82 -6.54
CA ASN A 21 -14.05 -23.70 -5.82
C ASN A 21 -13.04 -22.54 -5.67
N ILE A 22 -11.79 -22.85 -5.32
CA ILE A 22 -10.73 -21.85 -5.14
C ILE A 22 -10.39 -21.19 -6.48
N ALA A 23 -10.22 -21.97 -7.55
CA ALA A 23 -9.91 -21.46 -8.88
C ALA A 23 -11.03 -20.59 -9.46
N HIS A 24 -12.32 -20.95 -9.25
CA HIS A 24 -13.42 -20.05 -9.61
C HIS A 24 -13.46 -18.78 -8.75
N SER A 25 -13.25 -18.87 -7.44
CA SER A 25 -13.15 -17.71 -6.54
C SER A 25 -12.02 -16.75 -6.97
N PHE A 26 -10.86 -17.31 -7.30
CA PHE A 26 -9.72 -16.57 -7.86
C PHE A 26 -10.08 -15.90 -9.18
N VAL A 27 -10.64 -16.64 -10.15
CA VAL A 27 -11.01 -16.10 -11.47
C VAL A 27 -12.04 -14.98 -11.35
N THR A 28 -13.11 -15.15 -10.57
CA THR A 28 -14.13 -14.11 -10.36
C THR A 28 -13.53 -12.85 -9.75
N ARG A 29 -12.71 -12.97 -8.70
CA ARG A 29 -12.03 -11.80 -8.10
C ARG A 29 -11.01 -11.17 -9.06
N LEU A 30 -10.31 -11.98 -9.85
CA LEU A 30 -9.36 -11.51 -10.85
C LEU A 30 -10.05 -10.70 -11.96
N ILE A 31 -11.23 -11.12 -12.43
CA ILE A 31 -12.00 -10.40 -13.44
C ILE A 31 -12.49 -9.06 -12.89
N ALA A 32 -13.08 -9.03 -11.69
CA ALA A 32 -13.51 -7.79 -11.03
C ALA A 32 -12.33 -6.81 -10.82
N GLN A 33 -11.15 -7.30 -10.45
CA GLN A 33 -9.93 -6.50 -10.34
C GLN A 33 -9.35 -6.04 -11.70
N ARG A 34 -9.86 -6.57 -12.83
CA ARG A 34 -9.35 -6.30 -14.19
C ARG A 34 -10.32 -5.57 -15.11
N GLU A 35 -11.58 -5.44 -14.74
CA GLU A 35 -12.59 -4.67 -15.48
C GLU A 35 -12.06 -3.30 -15.97
N HIS A 36 -11.34 -2.60 -15.09
CA HIS A 36 -10.77 -1.28 -15.35
C HIS A 36 -9.35 -1.30 -15.97
N SER A 37 -8.70 -2.46 -16.06
CA SER A 37 -7.28 -2.58 -16.47
C SER A 37 -7.02 -3.81 -17.37
N GLY A 38 -8.01 -4.22 -18.17
CA GLY A 38 -8.06 -5.51 -18.88
C GLY A 38 -6.93 -5.80 -19.87
N LYS A 39 -6.18 -4.79 -20.33
CA LYS A 39 -4.99 -4.93 -21.21
C LYS A 39 -3.65 -4.84 -20.47
N ARG A 40 -3.63 -4.71 -19.15
CA ARG A 40 -2.41 -4.64 -18.32
C ARG A 40 -1.79 -6.05 -18.19
N PRO A 41 -0.52 -6.28 -18.61
CA PRO A 41 0.13 -7.57 -18.48
C PRO A 41 0.24 -8.03 -17.01
N MET A 42 0.21 -9.33 -16.78
CA MET A 42 0.29 -9.95 -15.45
C MET A 42 1.44 -10.95 -15.37
N ILE A 43 2.09 -10.98 -14.22
CA ILE A 43 2.99 -12.04 -13.78
C ILE A 43 2.38 -12.59 -12.49
N PHE A 44 2.07 -13.88 -12.46
CA PHE A 44 1.64 -14.55 -11.24
C PHE A 44 2.80 -15.26 -10.58
N VAL A 45 2.85 -15.20 -9.25
CA VAL A 45 3.79 -15.94 -8.41
C VAL A 45 2.97 -16.83 -7.49
N ALA A 46 3.26 -18.13 -7.47
CA ALA A 46 2.52 -19.13 -6.73
C ALA A 46 3.46 -20.14 -6.05
N HIS A 47 3.04 -20.65 -4.90
CA HIS A 47 3.80 -21.62 -4.09
C HIS A 47 2.90 -22.83 -3.77
N CYS A 48 3.49 -24.02 -3.75
CA CYS A 48 2.82 -25.27 -3.39
C CYS A 48 1.47 -25.43 -4.15
N PHE A 49 0.40 -25.76 -3.43
CA PHE A 49 -0.98 -25.92 -3.91
C PHE A 49 -1.52 -24.71 -4.69
N GLY A 50 -1.07 -23.49 -4.36
CA GLY A 50 -1.48 -22.27 -5.06
C GLY A 50 -1.14 -22.30 -6.55
N GLY A 51 -0.11 -23.05 -6.96
CA GLY A 51 0.21 -23.24 -8.38
C GLY A 51 -0.78 -24.16 -9.10
N ILE A 52 -1.34 -25.17 -8.44
CA ILE A 52 -2.38 -26.05 -8.99
C ILE A 52 -3.69 -25.25 -9.19
N VAL A 53 -4.06 -24.45 -8.19
CA VAL A 53 -5.16 -23.49 -8.28
C VAL A 53 -4.95 -22.54 -9.46
N LEU A 54 -3.73 -22.03 -9.64
CA LEU A 54 -3.40 -21.11 -10.72
C LEU A 54 -3.52 -21.76 -12.11
N ILE A 55 -3.01 -22.98 -12.32
CA ILE A 55 -3.17 -23.65 -13.63
C ILE A 55 -4.62 -24.04 -13.91
N LYS A 56 -5.41 -24.44 -12.90
CA LYS A 56 -6.86 -24.61 -13.06
C LYS A 56 -7.56 -23.31 -13.42
N ALA A 57 -7.15 -22.19 -12.84
CA ALA A 57 -7.65 -20.87 -13.20
C ALA A 57 -7.31 -20.50 -14.65
N MET A 58 -6.11 -20.82 -15.16
CA MET A 58 -5.77 -20.58 -16.58
C MET A 58 -6.68 -21.37 -17.53
N ASN A 59 -7.02 -22.62 -17.18
CA ASN A 59 -7.98 -23.42 -17.95
C ASN A 59 -9.39 -22.78 -17.94
N ILE A 60 -9.86 -22.28 -16.79
CA ILE A 60 -11.15 -21.56 -16.69
C ILE A 60 -11.13 -20.24 -17.48
N LEU A 61 -10.01 -19.50 -17.46
CA LEU A 61 -9.84 -18.24 -18.20
C LEU A 61 -9.83 -18.48 -19.71
N LYS A 62 -9.21 -19.54 -20.20
CA LYS A 62 -9.26 -19.93 -21.63
C LYS A 62 -10.70 -20.00 -22.14
N ASP A 63 -11.56 -20.70 -21.42
CA ASP A 63 -12.91 -21.04 -21.88
C ASP A 63 -13.91 -19.87 -21.75
N LYS A 64 -13.64 -18.89 -20.87
CA LYS A 64 -14.60 -17.81 -20.55
C LYS A 64 -14.06 -16.37 -20.72
N HIS A 65 -12.76 -16.15 -20.57
CA HIS A 65 -12.11 -14.83 -20.51
C HIS A 65 -10.74 -14.85 -21.21
N SER A 66 -10.73 -15.23 -22.49
CA SER A 66 -9.48 -15.45 -23.25
C SER A 66 -8.62 -14.19 -23.43
N ASP A 67 -9.20 -13.01 -23.25
CA ASP A 67 -8.54 -11.70 -23.20
C ASP A 67 -7.73 -11.53 -21.90
N VAL A 68 -8.31 -11.91 -20.75
CA VAL A 68 -7.63 -11.93 -19.44
C VAL A 68 -6.50 -12.96 -19.46
N LEU A 69 -6.73 -14.13 -20.08
CA LEU A 69 -5.67 -15.11 -20.30
C LEU A 69 -4.52 -14.53 -21.14
N LYS A 70 -4.82 -13.90 -22.28
CA LYS A 70 -3.79 -13.28 -23.16
C LYS A 70 -2.99 -12.17 -22.48
N ALA A 71 -3.50 -11.58 -21.40
CA ALA A 71 -2.76 -10.63 -20.58
C ALA A 71 -1.83 -11.30 -19.55
N VAL A 72 -1.92 -12.60 -19.31
CA VAL A 72 -0.95 -13.35 -18.50
C VAL A 72 0.33 -13.53 -19.32
N ALA A 73 1.41 -12.89 -18.88
CA ALA A 73 2.70 -12.89 -19.55
C ALA A 73 3.78 -13.66 -18.78
N GLY A 74 3.55 -13.95 -17.49
CA GLY A 74 4.46 -14.75 -16.67
C GLY A 74 3.75 -15.60 -15.63
N LEU A 75 4.28 -16.80 -15.40
CA LEU A 75 3.85 -17.75 -14.38
C LEU A 75 5.08 -18.24 -13.63
N VAL A 76 5.18 -17.97 -12.34
CA VAL A 76 6.32 -18.34 -11.49
C VAL A 76 5.83 -19.27 -10.39
N PHE A 77 6.40 -20.47 -10.33
CA PHE A 77 5.99 -21.55 -9.44
C PHE A 77 7.12 -21.94 -8.48
N PHE A 78 6.80 -22.08 -7.20
CA PHE A 78 7.69 -22.57 -6.15
C PHE A 78 7.16 -23.90 -5.59
N GLY A 79 7.84 -25.00 -5.89
CA GLY A 79 7.52 -26.32 -5.34
C GLY A 79 6.10 -26.79 -5.63
N THR A 80 5.47 -26.34 -6.72
CA THR A 80 4.09 -26.71 -7.03
C THR A 80 4.00 -28.19 -7.41
N PRO A 81 3.22 -29.03 -6.69
CA PRO A 81 3.14 -30.45 -6.97
C PRO A 81 2.24 -30.75 -8.19
N PHE A 82 2.73 -30.47 -9.40
CA PHE A 82 1.97 -30.66 -10.63
C PHE A 82 1.59 -32.13 -10.89
N ARG A 83 2.37 -33.08 -10.37
CA ARG A 83 2.15 -34.54 -10.47
C ARG A 83 2.02 -35.20 -9.10
N GLY A 84 1.59 -34.43 -8.10
CA GLY A 84 1.41 -34.87 -6.71
C GLY A 84 2.61 -34.60 -5.80
N VAL A 85 2.39 -34.73 -4.50
CA VAL A 85 3.40 -34.66 -3.44
C VAL A 85 3.98 -36.04 -3.16
N ASN A 86 5.10 -36.08 -2.45
CA ASN A 86 5.81 -37.29 -2.07
C ASN A 86 5.49 -37.70 -0.61
N GLY A 87 6.01 -38.85 -0.18
CA GLY A 87 6.17 -39.20 1.24
C GLY A 87 4.88 -39.32 2.05
N ALA A 88 4.90 -38.84 3.29
CA ALA A 88 3.81 -38.97 4.26
C ALA A 88 2.52 -38.27 3.84
N MET A 89 2.62 -37.22 3.01
CA MET A 89 1.45 -36.53 2.47
C MET A 89 0.80 -37.34 1.33
N SER A 90 1.60 -37.94 0.44
CA SER A 90 1.10 -38.78 -0.67
C SER A 90 0.45 -40.06 -0.17
N ASN A 91 1.12 -40.73 0.77
CA ASN A 91 0.67 -42.00 1.35
C ASN A 91 -0.50 -41.83 2.34
N GLY A 92 -1.07 -40.63 2.48
CA GLY A 92 -2.19 -40.32 3.36
C GLY A 92 -1.87 -40.38 4.87
N GLN A 93 -0.60 -40.62 5.24
CA GLN A 93 -0.19 -40.82 6.63
C GLN A 93 -0.44 -39.58 7.50
N LEU A 94 -0.34 -38.37 6.94
CA LEU A 94 -0.69 -37.13 7.65
C LEU A 94 -2.20 -37.04 7.96
N VAL A 95 -3.07 -37.44 7.02
CA VAL A 95 -4.53 -37.46 7.23
C VAL A 95 -4.88 -38.44 8.34
N GLU A 96 -4.26 -39.61 8.33
CA GLU A 96 -4.49 -40.65 9.32
C GLU A 96 -3.93 -40.26 10.70
N ARG A 97 -2.72 -39.68 10.75
CA ARG A 97 -2.13 -39.15 11.98
C ARG A 97 -2.96 -38.02 12.59
N ALA A 98 -3.62 -37.18 11.78
CA ALA A 98 -4.52 -36.12 12.24
C ALA A 98 -5.83 -36.66 12.82
N ARG A 99 -6.42 -37.72 12.24
CA ARG A 99 -7.62 -38.39 12.78
C ARG A 99 -7.40 -39.03 14.14
N GLN A 100 -6.15 -39.38 14.45
CA GLN A 100 -5.73 -39.95 15.73
C GLN A 100 -5.45 -38.88 16.81
N GLN A 101 -5.71 -37.60 16.52
CA GLN A 101 -5.64 -36.50 17.48
C GLN A 101 -7.04 -36.18 18.02
N ASP A 102 -7.20 -36.21 19.34
CA ASP A 102 -8.50 -35.96 19.99
C ASP A 102 -9.04 -34.56 19.67
N GLY A 103 -10.36 -34.44 19.55
CA GLY A 103 -11.07 -33.22 19.17
C GLY A 103 -10.77 -32.67 17.77
N GLN A 104 -10.04 -33.38 16.89
CA GLN A 104 -9.80 -32.93 15.51
C GLN A 104 -10.87 -33.46 14.55
N GLU A 105 -11.66 -32.54 13.98
CA GLU A 105 -12.34 -32.83 12.71
C GLU A 105 -11.33 -32.78 11.55
N VAL A 106 -11.51 -33.64 10.53
CA VAL A 106 -10.59 -33.76 9.39
C VAL A 106 -11.37 -33.79 8.07
N ARG A 107 -11.00 -32.91 7.14
CA ARG A 107 -11.53 -32.72 5.79
C ARG A 107 -10.43 -32.93 4.75
N PRO A 108 -10.15 -34.18 4.35
CA PRO A 108 -8.96 -34.53 3.58
C PRO A 108 -9.08 -34.25 2.09
N GLU A 109 -10.19 -33.69 1.60
CA GLU A 109 -10.47 -33.53 0.16
C GLU A 109 -9.39 -32.73 -0.56
N ILE A 110 -8.89 -31.66 0.07
CA ILE A 110 -7.83 -30.82 -0.47
C ILE A 110 -6.44 -31.50 -0.50
N LEU A 111 -6.22 -32.51 0.36
CA LEU A 111 -4.98 -33.30 0.38
C LEU A 111 -5.08 -34.57 -0.48
N ASN A 112 -6.26 -35.15 -0.65
CA ASN A 112 -6.45 -36.36 -1.44
C ASN A 112 -6.08 -36.15 -2.91
N VAL A 113 -6.34 -34.97 -3.47
CA VAL A 113 -5.99 -34.60 -4.85
C VAL A 113 -4.48 -34.35 -5.03
N LEU A 114 -3.71 -34.25 -3.94
CA LEU A 114 -2.25 -34.12 -4.00
C LEU A 114 -1.51 -35.45 -4.14
N LYS A 115 -2.19 -36.59 -4.10
CA LYS A 115 -1.52 -37.89 -4.18
C LYS A 115 -0.84 -38.09 -5.54
N GLU A 116 0.23 -38.87 -5.55
CA GLU A 116 0.78 -39.39 -6.80
C GLU A 116 -0.32 -40.18 -7.55
N ASP A 117 -0.35 -40.01 -8.87
CA ASP A 117 -1.33 -40.57 -9.80
C ASP A 117 -2.82 -40.18 -9.59
N ASP A 118 -3.13 -39.08 -8.89
CA ASP A 118 -4.49 -38.52 -8.88
C ASP A 118 -4.90 -38.05 -10.30
N GLY A 119 -5.88 -38.73 -10.89
CA GLY A 119 -6.33 -38.47 -12.26
C GLY A 119 -6.93 -37.07 -12.47
N TYR A 120 -7.53 -36.46 -11.45
CA TYR A 120 -8.08 -35.11 -11.57
C TYR A 120 -6.96 -34.06 -11.60
N LEU A 121 -5.89 -34.25 -10.82
CA LEU A 121 -4.68 -33.42 -10.91
C LEU A 121 -4.01 -33.55 -12.29
N GLN A 122 -3.90 -34.77 -12.82
CA GLN A 122 -3.35 -35.00 -14.17
C GLN A 122 -4.21 -34.35 -15.26
N ASP A 123 -5.54 -34.40 -15.15
CA ASP A 123 -6.46 -33.70 -16.07
C ASP A 123 -6.23 -32.18 -16.08
N ILE A 124 -6.07 -31.55 -14.90
CA ILE A 124 -5.77 -30.12 -14.79
C ILE A 124 -4.45 -29.80 -15.49
N LEU A 125 -3.41 -30.60 -15.22
CA LEU A 125 -2.07 -30.44 -15.79
C LEU A 125 -2.09 -30.60 -17.32
N GLN A 126 -2.73 -31.64 -17.84
CA GLN A 126 -2.77 -31.91 -19.28
C GLN A 126 -3.58 -30.85 -20.04
N GLN A 127 -4.69 -30.37 -19.47
CA GLN A 127 -5.44 -29.21 -20.01
C GLN A 127 -4.56 -27.96 -20.10
N PHE A 128 -3.76 -27.68 -19.07
CA PHE A 128 -2.86 -26.53 -19.01
C PHE A 128 -1.68 -26.64 -20.00
N ILE A 129 -1.06 -27.82 -20.10
CA ILE A 129 0.02 -28.09 -21.06
C ILE A 129 -0.52 -27.95 -22.50
N ASN A 130 -1.70 -28.48 -22.78
CA ASN A 130 -2.34 -28.35 -24.09
C ASN A 130 -2.69 -26.88 -24.42
N LEU A 131 -3.12 -26.10 -23.43
CA LEU A 131 -3.38 -24.67 -23.57
C LEU A 131 -2.12 -23.86 -23.92
N SER A 132 -1.00 -24.11 -23.24
CA SER A 132 0.29 -23.50 -23.56
C SER A 132 0.80 -23.90 -24.96
N ARG A 133 0.71 -25.19 -25.31
CA ARG A 133 1.17 -25.71 -26.61
C ARG A 133 0.32 -25.28 -27.81
N ALA A 134 -0.91 -24.79 -27.59
CA ALA A 134 -1.82 -24.36 -28.66
C ALA A 134 -1.41 -23.03 -29.34
N GLY A 135 -0.34 -22.35 -28.89
CA GLY A 135 0.24 -21.17 -29.54
C GLY A 135 -0.57 -19.86 -29.43
N ALA A 136 -1.87 -19.94 -29.14
CA ALA A 136 -2.74 -18.78 -28.93
C ALA A 136 -2.43 -17.97 -27.64
N TRP A 137 -1.60 -18.53 -26.75
CA TRP A 137 -1.14 -17.92 -25.51
C TRP A 137 0.23 -18.48 -25.12
N SER A 138 1.19 -17.59 -24.87
CA SER A 138 2.58 -17.91 -24.54
C SER A 138 3.09 -17.04 -23.38
N PRO A 139 2.80 -17.43 -22.12
CA PRO A 139 3.44 -16.85 -20.93
C PRO A 139 4.86 -17.39 -20.80
N VAL A 140 5.74 -16.66 -20.13
CA VAL A 140 7.03 -17.22 -19.65
C VAL A 140 6.76 -18.03 -18.38
N ILE A 141 7.23 -19.27 -18.33
CA ILE A 141 7.00 -20.20 -17.23
C ILE A 141 8.33 -20.46 -16.48
N CYS A 142 8.33 -20.16 -15.18
CA CYS A 142 9.46 -20.39 -14.27
C CYS A 142 9.09 -21.43 -13.20
N CYS A 143 9.88 -22.49 -13.03
CA CYS A 143 9.68 -23.53 -12.01
C CYS A 143 10.88 -23.64 -11.07
N TYR A 144 10.68 -23.25 -9.80
CA TYR A 144 11.68 -23.39 -8.74
C TYR A 144 11.39 -24.62 -7.87
N THR A 145 12.39 -25.47 -7.65
CA THR A 145 12.26 -26.75 -6.93
C THR A 145 12.99 -26.72 -5.58
N GLU A 146 12.65 -27.62 -4.65
CA GLU A 146 13.28 -27.71 -3.32
C GLU A 146 14.48 -28.68 -3.32
N MET A 147 15.51 -28.40 -2.52
CA MET A 147 16.68 -29.29 -2.35
C MET A 147 16.86 -29.83 -0.93
N LYS A 148 16.23 -29.22 0.09
CA LYS A 148 16.37 -29.65 1.49
C LYS A 148 15.09 -30.33 1.97
N PRO A 149 15.16 -31.54 2.57
CA PRO A 149 14.01 -32.18 3.18
C PRO A 149 13.33 -31.30 4.25
N ALA A 150 12.00 -31.22 4.20
CA ALA A 150 11.17 -30.44 5.11
C ALA A 150 10.58 -31.31 6.22
N SER A 151 10.27 -30.69 7.37
CA SER A 151 9.57 -31.37 8.48
C SER A 151 8.05 -31.34 8.28
N VAL A 152 7.53 -32.06 7.27
CA VAL A 152 6.10 -32.08 6.90
C VAL A 152 5.20 -32.49 8.07
N TRP A 153 5.67 -33.43 8.88
CA TRP A 153 5.03 -33.91 10.11
C TRP A 153 4.68 -32.82 11.13
N ARG A 154 5.31 -31.63 11.07
CA ARG A 154 4.92 -30.46 11.87
C ARG A 154 3.48 -30.01 11.62
N ILE A 155 2.89 -30.32 10.46
CA ILE A 155 1.48 -30.01 10.16
C ILE A 155 0.54 -30.78 11.10
N VAL A 156 0.95 -31.95 11.57
CA VAL A 156 0.23 -32.79 12.54
C VAL A 156 0.91 -32.77 13.92
N ASP A 157 1.66 -31.71 14.21
CA ASP A 157 2.32 -31.43 15.49
C ASP A 157 3.39 -32.45 15.92
N ASP A 158 3.73 -33.42 15.06
CA ASP A 158 4.78 -34.40 15.30
C ASP A 158 6.14 -33.81 14.92
N ARG A 159 7.02 -33.71 15.93
CA ARG A 159 8.33 -33.03 15.84
C ARG A 159 9.51 -34.00 15.84
N HIS A 160 9.25 -35.31 15.80
CA HIS A 160 10.29 -36.34 15.91
C HIS A 160 10.34 -37.28 14.70
N ALA A 161 9.28 -37.32 13.89
CA ALA A 161 9.30 -37.95 12.57
C ALA A 161 10.34 -37.33 11.61
N ALA A 162 10.81 -38.13 10.66
CA ALA A 162 11.87 -37.77 9.72
C ALA A 162 11.46 -36.62 8.77
N LYS A 163 12.48 -35.91 8.24
CA LYS A 163 12.27 -34.91 7.17
C LYS A 163 12.23 -35.59 5.80
N GLU A 164 11.39 -35.09 4.91
CA GLU A 164 11.22 -35.60 3.55
C GLU A 164 11.19 -34.45 2.52
N ILE A 165 11.64 -34.71 1.28
CA ILE A 165 11.38 -33.81 0.15
C ILE A 165 9.89 -33.89 -0.14
N VAL A 166 9.18 -32.76 -0.07
CA VAL A 166 7.71 -32.73 -0.12
C VAL A 166 7.23 -32.90 -1.56
N VAL A 167 7.95 -32.33 -2.52
CA VAL A 167 7.65 -32.44 -3.95
C VAL A 167 8.92 -32.82 -4.72
N LYS A 168 8.90 -34.02 -5.32
CA LYS A 168 9.96 -34.49 -6.24
C LYS A 168 10.20 -33.47 -7.36
N GLU A 169 11.43 -33.29 -7.82
CA GLU A 169 11.74 -32.34 -8.92
C GLU A 169 10.85 -32.57 -10.15
N SER A 170 10.62 -33.84 -10.51
CA SER A 170 9.74 -34.26 -11.61
C SER A 170 8.25 -33.89 -11.43
N SER A 171 7.81 -33.56 -10.22
CA SER A 171 6.49 -33.01 -9.94
C SER A 171 6.52 -31.49 -9.78
N ALA A 172 7.62 -30.91 -9.28
CA ALA A 172 7.79 -29.47 -9.13
C ALA A 172 8.08 -28.72 -10.45
N ARG A 173 8.47 -29.45 -11.50
CA ARG A 173 8.90 -28.93 -12.80
C ARG A 173 7.93 -29.30 -13.93
N LEU A 174 7.65 -28.31 -14.79
CA LEU A 174 6.94 -28.49 -16.05
C LEU A 174 7.93 -28.66 -17.21
N ASP A 175 7.61 -29.55 -18.16
CA ASP A 175 8.40 -29.77 -19.39
C ASP A 175 8.26 -28.62 -20.40
N ILE A 176 7.38 -27.67 -20.10
CA ILE A 176 7.12 -26.43 -20.85
C ILE A 176 7.64 -25.19 -20.10
N ALA A 177 8.50 -25.36 -19.10
CA ALA A 177 9.11 -24.24 -18.38
C ALA A 177 10.30 -23.66 -19.17
N ASP A 178 10.28 -22.35 -19.45
CA ASP A 178 11.41 -21.61 -20.03
C ASP A 178 12.60 -21.53 -19.06
N ILE A 179 12.30 -21.45 -17.76
CA ILE A 179 13.28 -21.27 -16.67
C ILE A 179 12.99 -22.32 -15.59
N TRP A 180 14.03 -23.04 -15.14
CA TRP A 180 13.93 -23.96 -14.01
C TRP A 180 15.21 -23.93 -13.18
N HIS A 181 15.09 -23.89 -11.86
CA HIS A 181 16.22 -23.85 -10.93
C HIS A 181 15.88 -24.60 -9.63
N ALA A 182 16.87 -25.30 -9.06
CA ALA A 182 16.73 -25.97 -7.77
C ALA A 182 17.27 -25.05 -6.66
N LEU A 183 16.44 -24.72 -5.68
CA LEU A 183 16.79 -23.79 -4.60
C LEU A 183 17.32 -24.54 -3.38
N PRO A 184 18.38 -24.05 -2.72
CA PRO A 184 19.00 -24.66 -1.53
C PRO A 184 18.16 -24.43 -0.25
N HIS A 185 16.85 -24.61 -0.34
CA HIS A 185 15.84 -24.37 0.69
C HIS A 185 14.93 -25.58 0.84
N ASP A 186 14.12 -25.60 1.91
CA ASP A 186 13.04 -26.58 2.09
C ASP A 186 11.70 -26.03 1.59
N HIS A 187 10.70 -26.91 1.43
CA HIS A 187 9.37 -26.53 0.92
C HIS A 187 8.70 -25.35 1.64
N PHE A 188 9.00 -25.13 2.93
CA PHE A 188 8.39 -24.07 3.75
C PHE A 188 9.22 -22.77 3.78
N SER A 189 10.40 -22.77 3.16
CA SER A 189 11.37 -21.67 3.12
C SER A 189 11.77 -21.23 1.71
N MET A 190 11.53 -22.02 0.66
CA MET A 190 11.94 -21.72 -0.72
C MET A 190 11.33 -20.44 -1.35
N ASN A 191 10.30 -19.86 -0.72
CA ASN A 191 9.70 -18.57 -1.07
C ASN A 191 9.97 -17.46 -0.04
N LYS A 192 10.92 -17.67 0.88
CA LYS A 192 11.27 -16.76 1.99
C LYS A 192 12.76 -16.47 1.97
N PHE A 193 13.08 -15.38 1.28
CA PHE A 193 14.44 -14.85 1.18
C PHE A 193 14.77 -14.00 2.41
N VAL A 194 16.06 -13.88 2.74
CA VAL A 194 16.50 -13.10 3.92
C VAL A 194 16.27 -11.60 3.69
N ASP A 195 16.68 -11.10 2.53
CA ASP A 195 16.60 -9.70 2.12
C ASP A 195 16.71 -9.60 0.58
N CYS A 196 16.85 -8.39 0.04
CA CYS A 196 16.97 -8.13 -1.40
C CYS A 196 18.34 -8.47 -2.01
N THR A 197 19.32 -8.90 -1.21
CA THR A 197 20.67 -9.31 -1.60
C THR A 197 20.87 -10.83 -1.60
N ASP A 198 19.92 -11.59 -1.03
CA ASP A 198 19.87 -13.06 -1.11
C ASP A 198 20.01 -13.52 -2.57
N GLN A 199 20.98 -14.38 -2.84
CA GLN A 199 21.28 -14.82 -4.21
C GLN A 199 20.07 -15.49 -4.89
N ASN A 200 19.21 -16.17 -4.12
CA ASN A 200 18.00 -16.80 -4.61
C ASN A 200 16.91 -15.76 -4.91
N TYR A 201 16.83 -14.68 -4.11
CA TYR A 201 15.98 -13.53 -4.40
C TYR A 201 16.41 -12.85 -5.70
N LEU A 202 17.71 -12.60 -5.87
CA LEU A 202 18.26 -11.94 -7.06
C LEU A 202 18.00 -12.74 -8.35
N GLU A 203 18.08 -14.07 -8.28
CA GLU A 203 17.74 -14.98 -9.39
C GLU A 203 16.24 -14.90 -9.75
N VAL A 204 15.36 -15.06 -8.77
CA VAL A 204 13.90 -14.98 -8.91
C VAL A 204 13.45 -13.60 -9.42
N ALA A 205 13.97 -12.53 -8.82
CA ALA A 205 13.70 -11.15 -9.21
C ALA A 205 14.25 -10.86 -10.61
N GLY A 206 15.42 -11.39 -10.96
CA GLY A 206 16.01 -11.31 -12.30
C GLY A 206 15.10 -11.93 -13.37
N ALA A 207 14.53 -13.10 -13.11
CA ALA A 207 13.55 -13.73 -13.98
C ALA A 207 12.27 -12.87 -14.12
N ILE A 208 11.66 -12.46 -13.00
CA ILE A 208 10.43 -11.63 -13.00
C ILE A 208 10.64 -10.29 -13.73
N LEU A 209 11.77 -9.61 -13.49
CA LEU A 209 12.13 -8.37 -14.17
C LEU A 209 12.36 -8.58 -15.67
N THR A 210 12.90 -9.73 -16.07
CA THR A 210 13.08 -10.08 -17.49
C THR A 210 11.74 -10.26 -18.20
N ILE A 211 10.78 -10.95 -17.58
CA ILE A 211 9.41 -11.07 -18.09
C ILE A 211 8.76 -9.68 -18.22
N ALA A 212 8.85 -8.85 -17.17
CA ALA A 212 8.28 -7.49 -17.17
C ALA A 212 8.88 -6.60 -18.28
N ARG A 213 10.20 -6.70 -18.52
CA ARG A 213 10.91 -6.01 -19.62
C ARG A 213 10.53 -6.54 -21.01
N GLY A 214 10.18 -7.83 -21.13
CA GLY A 214 9.61 -8.39 -22.36
C GLY A 214 8.24 -7.80 -22.70
N CYS A 215 7.39 -7.60 -21.68
CA CYS A 215 6.06 -7.01 -21.83
C CYS A 215 6.08 -5.57 -22.34
N THR A 216 7.04 -4.75 -21.93
CA THR A 216 7.14 -3.35 -22.40
C THR A 216 7.64 -3.28 -23.85
N LYS A 217 8.64 -4.09 -24.23
CA LYS A 217 9.15 -4.18 -25.61
C LYS A 217 8.10 -4.62 -26.63
N ARG A 218 7.18 -5.53 -26.25
CA ARG A 218 6.07 -5.96 -27.12
C ARG A 218 5.05 -4.84 -27.45
N LYS A 219 5.01 -3.74 -26.68
CA LYS A 219 4.12 -2.61 -26.99
C LYS A 219 4.65 -1.69 -28.11
N SER A 220 5.97 -1.53 -28.24
CA SER A 220 6.55 -0.64 -29.27
C SER A 220 6.46 -1.18 -30.69
N SER A 221 6.20 -2.47 -30.88
CA SER A 221 5.99 -3.08 -32.20
C SER A 221 4.53 -3.06 -32.69
N TRP A 222 3.60 -2.46 -31.92
CA TRP A 222 2.17 -2.44 -32.22
C TRP A 222 1.62 -1.00 -32.39
N MET A 223 2.44 -0.06 -32.88
CA MET A 223 1.90 1.14 -33.49
C MET A 223 1.28 0.77 -34.85
N PRO A 224 -0.01 1.07 -35.11
CA PRO A 224 -0.57 0.86 -36.44
C PRO A 224 0.14 1.76 -37.45
N GLN A 225 0.68 1.18 -38.53
CA GLN A 225 1.13 1.99 -39.66
C GLN A 225 -0.10 2.61 -40.33
N THR A 226 -0.23 3.93 -40.22
CA THR A 226 -1.38 4.68 -40.75
C THR A 226 -1.27 4.84 -42.27
N THR A 227 -1.65 3.80 -43.01
CA THR A 227 -1.93 3.92 -44.46
C THR A 227 -3.27 4.65 -44.64
N ALA A 228 -3.22 5.91 -45.05
CA ALA A 228 -4.42 6.71 -45.28
C ALA A 228 -5.07 6.35 -46.64
N THR A 229 -6.33 5.92 -46.61
CA THR A 229 -7.17 5.75 -47.80
C THR A 229 -8.59 6.23 -47.50
N THR A 230 -9.19 7.00 -48.41
CA THR A 230 -10.38 7.82 -48.13
C THR A 230 -11.63 7.30 -48.84
N SER A 231 -12.67 6.90 -48.09
CA SER A 231 -14.05 6.82 -48.60
C SER A 231 -15.10 6.82 -47.47
N ARG A 232 -16.18 7.60 -47.66
CA ARG A 232 -17.39 7.56 -46.82
C ARG A 232 -18.45 6.65 -47.47
N PRO A 233 -19.40 6.12 -46.66
CA PRO A 233 -20.79 5.97 -47.10
C PRO A 233 -21.75 6.87 -46.29
N HIS A 234 -23.01 6.93 -46.72
CA HIS A 234 -24.05 7.84 -46.20
C HIS A 234 -24.96 7.21 -45.12
N ILE A 235 -25.66 8.07 -44.39
CA ILE A 235 -26.72 7.75 -43.42
C ILE A 235 -28.06 7.56 -44.14
N ALA A 236 -28.90 6.63 -43.64
CA ALA A 236 -30.34 6.55 -43.95
C ALA A 236 -31.15 6.32 -42.63
N PRO A 237 -32.40 6.80 -42.52
CA PRO A 237 -33.14 6.87 -41.25
C PRO A 237 -34.02 5.63 -40.94
N ALA A 238 -34.53 5.57 -39.71
CA ALA A 238 -35.32 4.45 -39.16
C ALA A 238 -36.85 4.59 -39.39
N PRO A 239 -37.62 3.48 -39.38
CA PRO A 239 -39.09 3.47 -39.43
C PRO A 239 -39.77 3.40 -38.04
N SER A 240 -41.06 3.74 -38.00
CA SER A 240 -41.92 3.80 -36.79
C SER A 240 -42.98 2.66 -36.73
N PRO A 241 -43.63 2.38 -35.56
CA PRO A 241 -44.29 1.09 -35.29
C PRO A 241 -45.83 1.06 -35.40
N ILE A 242 -46.40 -0.15 -35.54
CA ILE A 242 -47.85 -0.47 -35.40
C ILE A 242 -48.03 -1.91 -34.80
N PRO A 243 -49.23 -2.45 -34.45
CA PRO A 243 -49.57 -2.74 -33.05
C PRO A 243 -49.89 -4.23 -32.72
N ALA A 244 -50.27 -4.49 -31.45
CA ALA A 244 -50.48 -5.84 -30.87
C ALA A 244 -51.91 -6.42 -31.01
N ARG A 245 -52.06 -7.76 -30.86
CA ARG A 245 -53.37 -8.40 -30.57
C ARG A 245 -53.32 -9.80 -29.90
N SER A 246 -53.77 -9.83 -28.63
CA SER A 246 -54.55 -10.85 -27.88
C SER A 246 -54.64 -12.35 -28.24
N SER A 247 -54.26 -13.20 -27.27
CA SER A 247 -54.98 -14.37 -26.70
C SER A 247 -54.31 -14.70 -25.33
N GLY A 248 -54.91 -15.24 -24.26
CA GLY A 248 -56.14 -16.01 -24.03
C GLY A 248 -55.85 -17.53 -24.08
N SER A 249 -56.10 -18.39 -23.08
CA SER A 249 -56.52 -18.28 -21.65
C SER A 249 -56.23 -19.64 -20.93
N GLU A 250 -56.59 -20.05 -19.68
CA GLU A 250 -57.37 -19.55 -18.53
C GLU A 250 -57.14 -20.43 -17.24
N ILE A 251 -57.71 -20.05 -16.08
CA ILE A 251 -58.08 -20.86 -14.86
C ILE A 251 -56.99 -21.67 -14.09
N GLY A 252 -57.03 -21.58 -12.74
CA GLY A 252 -56.41 -22.61 -11.85
C GLY A 252 -56.17 -22.22 -10.39
N SER A 253 -57.21 -22.12 -9.55
CA SER A 253 -57.09 -21.70 -8.13
C SER A 253 -57.52 -22.77 -7.11
N MET A 254 -56.70 -23.04 -6.09
CA MET A 254 -57.14 -23.49 -4.76
C MET A 254 -56.06 -23.18 -3.70
N SER A 255 -56.43 -23.18 -2.41
CA SER A 255 -55.63 -22.68 -1.28
C SER A 255 -55.23 -23.77 -0.29
N LEU A 256 -54.24 -23.49 0.59
CA LEU A 256 -54.28 -23.82 2.03
C LEU A 256 -53.06 -23.31 2.84
N SER A 257 -53.36 -22.74 4.02
CA SER A 257 -52.58 -22.65 5.29
C SER A 257 -51.05 -22.40 5.33
N GLU A 258 -50.64 -21.41 6.14
CA GLU A 258 -49.26 -21.23 6.64
C GLU A 258 -48.75 -22.40 7.51
N PRO A 259 -47.42 -22.57 7.58
CA PRO A 259 -46.80 -22.81 8.89
C PRO A 259 -45.52 -21.99 9.17
N ARG A 260 -45.59 -21.19 10.25
CA ARG A 260 -44.52 -20.79 11.21
C ARG A 260 -43.08 -20.52 10.70
N ARG A 261 -42.63 -19.28 10.89
CA ARG A 261 -41.23 -18.83 10.74
C ARG A 261 -40.23 -19.70 11.54
N PRO A 262 -39.12 -20.17 10.93
CA PRO A 262 -37.91 -20.56 11.65
C PRO A 262 -37.24 -19.35 12.33
N SER A 263 -36.47 -19.60 13.39
CA SER A 263 -35.69 -18.58 14.09
C SER A 263 -34.46 -18.13 13.29
N SER A 264 -33.99 -16.90 13.52
CA SER A 264 -32.83 -16.34 12.85
C SER A 264 -31.53 -17.10 13.19
N PRO A 265 -30.70 -17.46 12.19
CA PRO A 265 -29.34 -17.93 12.44
C PRO A 265 -28.54 -16.88 13.21
N ARG A 266 -27.79 -17.32 14.22
CA ARG A 266 -26.87 -16.44 14.96
C ARG A 266 -25.75 -15.98 14.03
N ARG A 267 -25.39 -14.70 14.08
CA ARG A 267 -24.22 -14.17 13.36
C ARG A 267 -22.94 -14.86 13.86
N PRO A 268 -22.06 -15.36 12.98
CA PRO A 268 -20.68 -15.62 13.32
C PRO A 268 -20.01 -14.34 13.82
N SER A 269 -19.14 -14.46 14.82
CA SER A 269 -18.46 -13.35 15.49
C SER A 269 -16.95 -13.50 15.39
N VAL A 270 -16.23 -12.37 15.33
CA VAL A 270 -14.76 -12.28 15.32
C VAL A 270 -14.10 -12.73 13.99
N PHE A 271 -13.81 -11.76 13.12
CA PHE A 271 -12.75 -11.91 12.12
C PHE A 271 -11.39 -11.81 12.84
N ALA A 272 -10.46 -12.74 12.56
CA ALA A 272 -9.17 -12.81 13.23
C ALA A 272 -8.11 -11.91 12.57
N TRP A 273 -7.84 -10.74 13.19
CA TRP A 273 -6.89 -9.74 12.68
C TRP A 273 -5.43 -10.18 12.85
N HIS A 274 -4.95 -11.02 11.94
CA HIS A 274 -3.55 -11.44 11.89
C HIS A 274 -2.65 -10.32 11.36
N ILE A 275 -1.98 -9.63 12.27
CA ILE A 275 -0.58 -9.22 12.07
C ILE A 275 0.26 -10.27 12.79
N GLU A 276 1.34 -10.72 12.16
CA GLU A 276 2.19 -11.78 12.72
C GLU A 276 2.70 -11.38 14.11
N GLN A 277 2.63 -12.31 15.07
CA GLN A 277 3.06 -12.08 16.46
C GLN A 277 4.59 -12.07 16.63
N THR A 278 5.33 -12.01 15.53
CA THR A 278 6.79 -12.03 15.46
C THR A 278 7.34 -10.69 15.93
N ILE A 279 7.36 -10.47 17.25
CA ILE A 279 7.92 -9.26 17.87
C ILE A 279 9.37 -9.10 17.40
N PRO A 280 9.71 -8.05 16.63
CA PRO A 280 11.10 -7.82 16.27
C PRO A 280 11.87 -7.49 17.54
N ARG A 281 12.92 -8.25 17.84
CA ARG A 281 13.85 -7.90 18.92
C ARG A 281 14.72 -6.75 18.43
N PHE A 282 14.20 -5.52 18.55
CA PHE A 282 14.93 -4.30 18.25
C PHE A 282 16.16 -4.17 19.16
N THR A 283 17.31 -4.63 18.69
CA THR A 283 18.60 -4.34 19.33
C THR A 283 19.10 -3.00 18.81
N MET A 284 18.83 -1.95 19.58
CA MET A 284 19.44 -0.63 19.35
C MET A 284 20.96 -0.75 19.47
N ASP A 285 21.67 -0.25 18.47
CA ASP A 285 23.02 0.26 18.72
C ASP A 285 22.88 1.67 19.30
N ASN A 286 23.72 2.00 20.29
CA ASN A 286 23.68 3.30 20.97
C ASN A 286 24.35 4.41 20.13
N SER A 287 24.69 4.14 18.87
CA SER A 287 25.33 5.04 17.90
C SER A 287 24.37 6.11 17.32
N VAL A 288 23.85 6.99 18.19
CA VAL A 288 23.05 8.14 17.75
C VAL A 288 23.95 9.28 17.26
N GLN A 289 24.03 9.47 15.95
CA GLN A 289 24.71 10.61 15.34
C GLN A 289 23.86 11.88 15.43
N LYS A 290 24.52 13.02 15.64
CA LYS A 290 23.90 14.34 15.85
C LYS A 290 24.67 15.38 15.04
N ILE A 291 24.00 16.08 14.15
CA ILE A 291 24.65 16.96 13.18
C ILE A 291 23.88 18.27 13.05
N ASP A 292 24.61 19.38 13.15
CA ASP A 292 24.10 20.73 12.88
C ASP A 292 24.31 21.04 11.38
N LEU A 293 23.23 21.05 10.61
CA LEU A 293 23.28 21.32 9.17
C LEU A 293 23.55 22.80 8.93
N LYS A 294 24.82 23.12 8.66
CA LYS A 294 25.32 24.47 8.37
C LYS A 294 24.74 25.05 7.07
N CYS A 295 23.47 25.45 7.09
CA CYS A 295 22.93 26.39 6.11
C CYS A 295 23.82 27.64 6.09
N LYS A 296 24.47 27.90 4.93
CA LYS A 296 25.43 29.00 4.76
C LYS A 296 24.70 30.34 4.85
N LYS A 297 24.66 30.89 6.06
CA LYS A 297 24.02 32.16 6.45
C LYS A 297 24.22 33.26 5.40
N ALA A 298 23.15 33.61 4.70
CA ALA A 298 22.95 34.97 4.23
C ALA A 298 22.00 35.66 5.21
N GLY A 299 22.52 36.59 6.01
CA GLY A 299 21.75 37.46 6.93
C GLY A 299 21.05 36.80 8.13
N VAL A 300 20.15 35.84 7.90
CA VAL A 300 19.07 35.47 8.80
C VAL A 300 19.38 34.21 9.64
N LYS A 301 18.81 34.11 10.85
CA LYS A 301 19.09 33.06 11.85
C LYS A 301 18.00 31.98 11.98
N SER A 302 17.45 31.48 10.87
CA SER A 302 16.49 30.36 10.89
C SER A 302 16.30 29.77 9.51
N ALA A 303 16.27 28.43 9.40
CA ALA A 303 15.47 27.81 8.36
C ALA A 303 13.99 27.92 8.75
N PHE A 304 13.11 27.90 7.76
CA PHE A 304 11.66 28.03 7.88
C PHE A 304 10.97 26.65 7.79
N ALA A 305 11.49 25.76 6.94
CA ALA A 305 11.08 24.36 6.87
C ALA A 305 12.31 23.45 6.71
N CYS A 306 12.19 22.19 7.13
CA CYS A 306 13.15 21.12 6.86
C CYS A 306 12.38 19.84 6.56
N GLY A 307 13.04 18.85 5.97
CA GLY A 307 12.40 17.56 5.73
C GLY A 307 13.33 16.48 5.21
N VAL A 308 12.87 15.24 5.32
CA VAL A 308 13.59 14.02 4.94
C VAL A 308 12.95 13.44 3.68
N SER A 309 13.77 13.00 2.72
CA SER A 309 13.30 12.36 1.49
C SER A 309 12.57 11.04 1.77
N SER A 310 11.71 10.60 0.83
CA SER A 310 10.95 9.35 0.98
C SER A 310 11.81 8.10 1.22
N ASP A 311 13.00 8.03 0.60
CA ASP A 311 14.00 6.97 0.77
C ASP A 311 14.88 7.15 2.03
N ALA A 312 14.69 8.25 2.76
CA ALA A 312 15.51 8.69 3.87
C ALA A 312 17.03 8.71 3.61
N ARG A 313 17.46 8.96 2.36
CA ARG A 313 18.88 9.16 2.01
C ARG A 313 19.30 10.63 1.94
N ARG A 314 18.35 11.57 1.93
CA ARG A 314 18.57 13.01 1.75
C ARG A 314 17.74 13.84 2.71
N VAL A 315 18.26 15.00 3.07
CA VAL A 315 17.60 16.00 3.93
C VAL A 315 17.63 17.35 3.22
N PHE A 316 16.53 18.11 3.26
CA PHE A 316 16.51 19.50 2.81
C PHE A 316 16.31 20.47 3.97
N CYS A 317 16.89 21.66 3.83
CA CYS A 317 16.62 22.83 4.66
C CYS A 317 16.18 23.98 3.75
N LEU A 318 15.14 24.70 4.16
CA LEU A 318 14.48 25.75 3.38
C LEU A 318 14.35 27.01 4.23
N ASP A 319 14.87 28.14 3.76
CA ASP A 319 14.57 29.49 4.27
C ASP A 319 13.81 30.30 3.20
N GLU A 320 13.40 31.54 3.48
CA GLU A 320 12.64 32.35 2.51
C GLU A 320 13.39 32.51 1.17
N GLU A 321 14.72 32.59 1.19
CA GLU A 321 15.57 32.83 0.03
C GLU A 321 16.07 31.53 -0.61
N LYS A 322 16.47 30.52 0.19
CA LYS A 322 17.28 29.38 -0.27
C LYS A 322 16.70 28.03 0.12
N LEU A 323 16.97 27.04 -0.75
CA LEU A 323 16.72 25.63 -0.50
C LEU A 323 18.06 24.88 -0.64
N ALA A 324 18.47 24.18 0.41
CA ALA A 324 19.72 23.41 0.47
C ALA A 324 19.39 21.92 0.63
N ILE A 325 20.03 21.04 -0.14
CA ILE A 325 19.85 19.59 -0.04
C ILE A 325 21.18 18.94 0.36
N TYR A 326 21.13 18.06 1.36
CA TYR A 326 22.25 17.30 1.89
C TYR A 326 22.01 15.80 1.67
N THR A 327 23.02 15.06 1.22
CA THR A 327 22.96 13.58 1.13
C THR A 327 23.57 12.98 2.39
N ILE A 328 22.82 12.15 3.12
CA ILE A 328 23.12 11.77 4.51
C ILE A 328 24.48 11.08 4.65
N ASP A 329 24.80 10.12 3.79
CA ASP A 329 26.06 9.36 3.86
C ASP A 329 27.31 10.19 3.49
N ALA A 330 27.12 11.39 2.94
CA ALA A 330 28.21 12.34 2.67
C ALA A 330 28.44 13.34 3.84
N ILE A 331 27.55 13.39 4.82
CA ILE A 331 27.64 14.37 5.91
C ILE A 331 28.81 13.99 6.84
N GLY A 332 29.74 14.92 7.00
CA GLY A 332 30.99 14.72 7.76
C GLY A 332 32.25 14.67 6.90
N ARG A 333 32.14 14.33 5.60
CA ARG A 333 33.30 14.33 4.66
C ARG A 333 33.50 15.67 3.93
N GLY A 334 32.92 16.74 4.47
CA GLY A 334 32.66 17.99 3.74
C GLY A 334 31.28 17.92 3.10
N SER A 335 30.29 18.56 3.73
CA SER A 335 28.87 18.40 3.39
C SER A 335 28.57 18.82 1.95
N VAL A 336 28.39 17.83 1.07
CA VAL A 336 28.11 18.09 -0.34
C VAL A 336 26.68 18.59 -0.49
N LEU A 337 26.56 19.85 -0.86
CA LEU A 337 25.32 20.60 -0.95
C LEU A 337 24.85 20.57 -2.40
N CYS A 338 23.77 19.83 -2.68
CA CYS A 338 23.07 20.01 -3.95
C CYS A 338 22.51 21.43 -3.94
N SER A 339 22.93 22.21 -4.93
CA SER A 339 22.67 23.65 -4.99
C SER A 339 21.17 23.95 -5.07
N SER A 340 20.76 25.17 -4.71
CA SER A 340 19.33 25.52 -4.77
C SER A 340 18.84 25.49 -6.22
N PRO A 341 17.62 24.96 -6.51
CA PRO A 341 17.03 25.06 -7.83
C PRO A 341 16.92 26.54 -8.28
N PRO A 342 16.92 26.82 -9.60
CA PRO A 342 17.05 28.17 -10.12
C PRO A 342 15.84 29.03 -9.75
N LYS A 343 16.13 30.14 -9.07
CA LYS A 343 15.15 31.03 -8.44
C LYS A 343 15.31 32.47 -8.95
N PRO A 344 14.30 33.01 -9.66
CA PRO A 344 14.20 34.44 -9.96
C PRO A 344 14.19 35.31 -8.69
N PRO A 345 14.60 36.59 -8.80
CA PRO A 345 14.72 37.48 -7.65
C PRO A 345 13.37 37.80 -6.99
N ARG A 346 13.41 38.09 -5.68
CA ARG A 346 12.28 38.47 -4.81
C ARG A 346 11.27 37.37 -4.43
N TRP A 347 11.45 36.12 -4.85
CA TRP A 347 10.56 35.03 -4.45
C TRP A 347 10.77 34.61 -3.00
N LYS A 348 9.69 34.31 -2.27
CA LYS A 348 9.74 33.77 -0.89
C LYS A 348 9.23 32.34 -0.84
N TYR A 349 10.06 31.38 -0.43
CA TYR A 349 9.61 29.99 -0.23
C TYR A 349 8.69 29.85 0.98
N HIS A 350 7.76 28.88 0.94
CA HIS A 350 6.75 28.64 1.96
C HIS A 350 6.79 27.20 2.49
N SER A 351 6.86 26.20 1.61
CA SER A 351 6.92 24.78 1.97
C SER A 351 7.66 23.96 0.92
N ALA A 352 8.11 22.76 1.28
CA ALA A 352 8.64 21.78 0.34
C ALA A 352 8.45 20.34 0.84
N LYS A 353 8.44 19.37 -0.07
CA LYS A 353 8.55 17.92 0.20
C LYS A 353 9.38 17.25 -0.89
N MET A 354 10.00 16.12 -0.55
CA MET A 354 11.05 15.49 -1.36
C MET A 354 10.92 13.97 -1.36
N THR A 355 11.14 13.35 -2.52
CA THR A 355 11.32 11.90 -2.70
C THR A 355 12.80 11.61 -3.00
N ALA A 356 13.15 10.38 -3.39
CA ALA A 356 14.51 10.04 -3.81
C ALA A 356 15.02 10.96 -4.95
N SER A 357 14.18 11.22 -5.94
CA SER A 357 14.56 11.88 -7.21
C SER A 357 13.84 13.20 -7.51
N PHE A 358 12.82 13.59 -6.73
CA PHE A 358 12.03 14.80 -7.00
C PHE A 358 11.83 15.65 -5.73
N LEU A 359 11.71 16.95 -5.95
CA LEU A 359 11.51 17.97 -4.93
C LEU A 359 10.37 18.87 -5.39
N VAL A 360 9.31 18.98 -4.60
CA VAL A 360 8.27 19.99 -4.80
C VAL A 360 8.47 21.11 -3.78
N ALA A 361 8.35 22.36 -4.23
CA ALA A 361 8.46 23.54 -3.39
C ALA A 361 7.41 24.59 -3.77
N THR A 362 6.75 25.18 -2.77
CA THR A 362 5.83 26.30 -2.94
C THR A 362 6.49 27.62 -2.55
N TYR A 363 6.14 28.69 -3.25
CA TYR A 363 6.65 30.04 -3.01
C TYR A 363 5.61 31.10 -3.38
N THR A 364 5.86 32.35 -3.00
CA THR A 364 5.05 33.51 -3.37
C THR A 364 5.93 34.52 -4.12
N SER A 365 5.38 35.12 -5.17
CA SER A 365 6.01 36.12 -6.04
C SER A 365 4.94 37.08 -6.56
N LEU A 366 5.15 38.39 -6.41
CA LEU A 366 4.20 39.42 -6.87
C LEU A 366 2.76 39.10 -6.41
N GLU A 367 2.61 38.83 -5.11
CA GLU A 367 1.36 38.50 -4.41
C GLU A 367 0.71 37.14 -4.77
N ARG A 368 1.05 36.53 -5.91
CA ARG A 368 0.62 35.18 -6.32
C ARG A 368 1.44 34.07 -5.66
N SER A 369 0.80 32.94 -5.41
CA SER A 369 1.45 31.70 -4.95
C SER A 369 1.73 30.77 -6.11
N TYR A 370 2.79 29.97 -5.99
CA TYR A 370 3.29 29.09 -7.04
C TYR A 370 3.74 27.75 -6.46
N CYS A 371 3.73 26.72 -7.29
CA CYS A 371 4.25 25.40 -6.98
C CYS A 371 5.15 24.91 -8.12
N ARG A 372 6.39 24.55 -7.80
CA ARG A 372 7.33 23.92 -8.74
C ARG A 372 7.74 22.54 -8.29
N VAL A 373 7.81 21.63 -9.26
CA VAL A 373 8.43 20.30 -9.09
C VAL A 373 9.74 20.27 -9.88
N PHE A 374 10.82 20.00 -9.19
CA PHE A 374 12.14 19.82 -9.78
C PHE A 374 12.57 18.35 -9.69
N ARG A 375 13.20 17.84 -10.74
CA ARG A 375 14.02 16.63 -10.62
C ARG A 375 15.32 17.00 -9.90
N VAL A 376 15.62 16.31 -8.81
CA VAL A 376 16.84 16.51 -8.02
C VAL A 376 17.98 15.72 -8.69
N PRO A 377 19.12 16.36 -9.01
CA PRO A 377 20.28 15.66 -9.59
C PRO A 377 20.76 14.50 -8.70
N GLU A 378 21.27 13.43 -9.32
CA GLU A 378 21.88 12.30 -8.59
C GLU A 378 23.22 12.71 -7.95
N LYS A 379 24.06 13.41 -8.72
CA LYS A 379 25.34 13.96 -8.25
C LYS A 379 25.11 15.11 -7.27
N PRO A 380 25.64 15.07 -6.04
CA PRO A 380 25.38 16.12 -5.05
C PRO A 380 26.12 17.43 -5.31
N ASP A 381 27.18 17.47 -6.13
CA ASP A 381 27.87 18.70 -6.57
C ASP A 381 27.23 19.36 -7.82
N ALA A 382 25.97 19.03 -8.15
CA ALA A 382 25.33 19.55 -9.35
C ALA A 382 25.05 21.07 -9.28
N SER A 383 25.19 21.75 -10.43
CA SER A 383 24.86 23.17 -10.57
C SER A 383 23.33 23.39 -10.53
N PRO A 384 22.85 24.62 -10.26
CA PRO A 384 21.41 24.91 -10.24
C PRO A 384 20.72 24.55 -11.55
N GLU A 385 21.43 24.73 -12.67
CA GLU A 385 20.97 24.43 -14.03
C GLU A 385 20.68 22.93 -14.27
N CYS A 386 21.20 22.04 -13.43
CA CYS A 386 20.87 20.60 -13.48
C CYS A 386 19.46 20.28 -12.91
N PHE A 387 18.81 21.20 -12.19
CA PHE A 387 17.45 21.02 -11.68
C PHE A 387 16.42 21.25 -12.80
N ARG A 388 16.07 20.18 -13.51
CA ARG A 388 14.97 20.20 -14.50
C ARG A 388 13.64 20.47 -13.78
N CYS A 389 12.96 21.54 -14.18
CA CYS A 389 11.56 21.77 -13.81
C CYS A 389 10.66 20.79 -14.57
N GLU A 390 9.74 20.13 -13.87
CA GLU A 390 8.81 19.11 -14.39
C GLU A 390 7.34 19.53 -14.27
N LEU A 391 7.06 20.53 -13.42
CA LEU A 391 5.77 21.21 -13.23
C LEU A 391 6.04 22.62 -12.69
N ASP A 392 5.28 23.63 -13.14
CA ASP A 392 5.39 25.03 -12.73
C ASP A 392 4.00 25.69 -12.78
N GLU A 393 3.31 25.69 -11.64
CA GLU A 393 1.90 26.08 -11.51
C GLU A 393 1.75 27.36 -10.69
N GLU A 394 0.75 28.18 -11.01
CA GLU A 394 0.36 29.36 -10.24
C GLU A 394 -1.07 29.26 -9.70
N THR A 395 -1.32 29.80 -8.52
CA THR A 395 -2.66 29.92 -7.95
C THR A 395 -3.45 31.03 -8.64
N SER A 396 -4.77 31.06 -8.42
CA SER A 396 -5.55 32.26 -8.69
C SER A 396 -5.05 33.46 -7.86
N ALA A 397 -5.31 34.68 -8.33
CA ALA A 397 -4.81 35.90 -7.68
C ALA A 397 -5.27 36.06 -6.21
N ASP A 398 -6.44 35.50 -5.86
CA ASP A 398 -7.03 35.53 -4.52
C ASP A 398 -6.75 34.27 -3.69
N SER A 399 -5.83 33.38 -4.09
CA SER A 399 -5.58 32.11 -3.40
C SER A 399 -4.09 31.76 -3.21
N GLN A 400 -3.80 30.85 -2.28
CA GLN A 400 -2.45 30.42 -1.92
C GLN A 400 -2.36 28.91 -1.67
N PHE A 401 -1.24 28.29 -2.05
CA PHE A 401 -0.94 26.89 -1.72
C PHE A 401 -0.52 26.77 -0.25
N GLN A 402 -1.22 25.91 0.51
CA GLN A 402 -1.05 25.80 1.96
C GLN A 402 -0.25 24.59 2.42
N CYS A 403 -0.50 23.44 1.81
CA CYS A 403 0.25 22.22 2.08
C CYS A 403 0.37 21.37 0.81
N VAL A 404 1.39 20.53 0.79
CA VAL A 404 1.78 19.72 -0.37
C VAL A 404 2.18 18.31 0.07
N ALA A 405 1.76 17.31 -0.70
CA ALA A 405 2.29 15.96 -0.63
C ALA A 405 2.94 15.57 -1.98
N LEU A 406 3.94 14.70 -1.91
CA LEU A 406 4.68 14.18 -3.06
C LEU A 406 4.87 12.67 -2.92
N HIS A 407 4.57 11.91 -3.96
CA HIS A 407 4.84 10.48 -4.06
C HIS A 407 5.51 10.15 -5.40
N GLN A 408 6.52 9.29 -5.39
CA GLN A 408 7.28 8.88 -6.57
C GLN A 408 7.05 7.39 -6.87
N SER A 409 6.51 7.11 -8.05
CA SER A 409 6.44 5.77 -8.64
C SER A 409 7.62 5.55 -9.59
N SER A 410 7.79 4.30 -10.05
CA SER A 410 8.75 3.91 -11.08
C SER A 410 8.42 4.45 -12.48
N SER A 411 7.25 5.06 -12.66
CA SER A 411 6.76 5.53 -13.97
C SER A 411 6.07 6.90 -13.98
N PHE A 412 5.72 7.45 -12.81
CA PHE A 412 5.09 8.76 -12.65
C PHE A 412 5.40 9.36 -11.27
N VAL A 413 5.08 10.64 -11.09
CA VAL A 413 5.13 11.34 -9.80
C VAL A 413 3.74 11.93 -9.52
N LEU A 414 3.22 11.74 -8.31
CA LEU A 414 1.98 12.36 -7.84
C LEU A 414 2.31 13.55 -6.94
N VAL A 415 1.65 14.67 -7.19
CA VAL A 415 1.71 15.89 -6.37
C VAL A 415 0.29 16.24 -5.96
N ALA A 416 0.03 16.33 -4.66
CA ALA A 416 -1.24 16.85 -4.17
C ALA A 416 -1.01 18.22 -3.54
N LEU A 417 -1.77 19.23 -3.98
CA LEU A 417 -1.70 20.61 -3.49
C LEU A 417 -3.04 21.01 -2.87
N ALA A 418 -2.99 21.57 -1.67
CA ALA A 418 -4.16 22.23 -1.08
C ALA A 418 -4.10 23.73 -1.36
N GLU A 419 -5.03 24.23 -2.17
CA GLU A 419 -5.26 25.65 -2.41
C GLU A 419 -6.33 26.18 -1.43
N HIS A 420 -6.26 27.47 -1.07
CA HIS A 420 -7.28 28.14 -0.26
C HIS A 420 -7.38 29.62 -0.62
N GLY A 421 -8.61 30.16 -0.59
CA GLY A 421 -8.84 31.59 -0.78
C GLY A 421 -8.28 32.43 0.37
N VAL A 422 -7.70 33.58 0.03
CA VAL A 422 -7.25 34.63 0.96
C VAL A 422 -8.42 35.58 1.29
N THR A 423 -9.34 35.77 0.34
CA THR A 423 -10.54 36.60 0.51
C THR A 423 -11.69 35.82 1.17
N GLY A 424 -12.40 36.48 2.08
CA GLY A 424 -13.18 35.84 3.16
C GLY A 424 -14.48 35.11 2.79
N ALA A 425 -14.66 34.67 1.54
CA ALA A 425 -15.86 33.96 1.08
C ALA A 425 -15.70 32.42 1.09
N ALA A 426 -14.51 31.89 0.80
CA ALA A 426 -14.27 30.46 0.69
C ALA A 426 -13.60 29.89 1.97
N SER A 427 -14.37 29.20 2.82
CA SER A 427 -13.85 28.57 4.04
C SER A 427 -13.22 27.18 3.81
N ALA A 428 -13.46 26.59 2.64
CA ALA A 428 -12.91 25.31 2.18
C ALA A 428 -11.49 25.47 1.61
N SER A 429 -10.69 24.41 1.67
CA SER A 429 -9.55 24.24 0.75
C SER A 429 -9.97 23.39 -0.45
N ARG A 430 -9.42 23.69 -1.64
CA ARG A 430 -9.51 22.84 -2.83
C ARG A 430 -8.30 21.94 -2.92
N ILE A 431 -8.43 20.71 -3.43
CA ILE A 431 -7.30 19.80 -3.62
C ILE A 431 -7.10 19.47 -5.10
N HIS A 432 -5.92 19.84 -5.58
CA HIS A 432 -5.47 19.61 -6.95
C HIS A 432 -4.47 18.45 -6.94
N LEU A 433 -4.77 17.36 -7.66
CA LEU A 433 -3.89 16.22 -7.82
C LEU A 433 -3.27 16.23 -9.22
N TYR A 434 -1.94 16.41 -9.28
CA TYR A 434 -1.16 16.37 -10.51
C TYR A 434 -0.45 15.03 -10.64
N LYS A 435 -0.62 14.36 -11.79
CA LYS A 435 0.17 13.17 -12.16
C LYS A 435 1.14 13.54 -13.28
N ILE A 436 2.44 13.57 -12.96
CA ILE A 436 3.53 13.95 -13.84
C ILE A 436 4.17 12.69 -14.44
N PHE A 437 4.50 12.69 -15.74
CA PHE A 437 5.21 11.60 -16.43
C PHE A 437 6.67 11.96 -16.79
N PRO A 438 7.60 12.10 -15.81
CA PRO A 438 8.97 12.56 -16.05
C PRO A 438 9.86 11.56 -16.82
N TYR A 439 9.36 10.37 -17.14
CA TYR A 439 10.10 9.32 -17.86
C TYR A 439 9.60 9.10 -19.30
N ALA A 440 8.69 9.94 -19.80
CA ALA A 440 8.23 9.90 -21.18
C ALA A 440 9.36 10.30 -22.15
N THR A 441 9.60 9.49 -23.18
CA THR A 441 10.79 9.61 -24.05
C THR A 441 10.63 10.52 -25.27
N TYR A 442 9.43 11.05 -25.54
CA TYR A 442 9.10 11.68 -26.84
C TYR A 442 8.41 13.05 -26.78
N GLN A 443 8.15 13.61 -25.60
CA GLN A 443 7.52 14.93 -25.44
C GLN A 443 8.08 15.69 -24.23
N PRO A 444 7.87 17.02 -24.12
CA PRO A 444 7.99 17.73 -22.84
C PRO A 444 7.10 17.06 -21.76
N THR A 445 7.43 17.33 -20.50
CA THR A 445 6.85 16.58 -19.37
C THR A 445 5.33 16.77 -19.28
N GLN A 446 4.58 15.75 -19.72
CA GLN A 446 3.13 15.71 -19.60
C GLN A 446 2.72 15.61 -18.14
N HIS A 447 1.69 16.36 -17.77
CA HIS A 447 1.00 16.25 -16.49
C HIS A 447 -0.52 16.22 -16.71
N GLU A 448 -1.21 15.47 -15.85
CA GLU A 448 -2.67 15.33 -15.79
C GLU A 448 -3.15 15.99 -14.49
N VAL A 449 -4.08 16.96 -14.57
CA VAL A 449 -4.63 17.68 -13.42
C VAL A 449 -6.01 17.13 -13.10
N ILE A 450 -6.21 16.71 -11.85
CA ILE A 450 -7.45 16.07 -11.39
C ILE A 450 -8.01 16.89 -10.23
N PRO A 451 -9.19 17.52 -10.38
CA PRO A 451 -9.89 18.15 -9.26
C PRO A 451 -10.47 17.04 -8.36
N LEU A 452 -10.13 17.05 -7.07
CA LEU A 452 -10.70 16.08 -6.11
C LEU A 452 -12.00 16.58 -5.45
N ASP A 453 -12.44 17.79 -5.82
CA ASP A 453 -13.65 18.45 -5.32
C ASP A 453 -14.86 18.30 -6.28
N GLU A 454 -14.67 17.71 -7.47
CA GLU A 454 -15.69 17.56 -8.53
C GLU A 454 -16.05 16.09 -8.78
N VAL A 455 -16.60 15.41 -7.78
CA VAL A 455 -17.22 14.09 -7.98
C VAL A 455 -18.58 14.28 -8.66
N GLN A 456 -18.71 13.74 -9.88
CA GLN A 456 -20.00 13.59 -10.56
C GLN A 456 -20.54 12.17 -10.28
N ASP A 457 -21.64 12.09 -9.53
CA ASP A 457 -22.35 10.83 -9.28
C ASP A 457 -23.23 10.47 -10.50
N GLU A 458 -22.66 9.79 -11.50
CA GLU A 458 -23.42 9.15 -12.60
C GLU A 458 -24.09 7.83 -12.13
N ASP A 459 -25.02 7.91 -11.17
CA ASP A 459 -26.20 7.03 -11.00
C ASP A 459 -26.80 7.17 -9.58
N ASP A 460 -27.63 8.20 -9.34
CA ASP A 460 -28.90 8.01 -8.62
C ASP A 460 -29.86 9.21 -8.76
N GLY A 461 -31.15 8.98 -8.53
CA GLY A 461 -32.25 9.91 -8.84
C GLY A 461 -32.45 11.13 -7.92
N GLU A 462 -31.47 11.55 -7.12
CA GLU A 462 -31.57 12.76 -6.26
C GLU A 462 -30.33 13.67 -6.38
N SER A 463 -30.58 14.93 -6.74
CA SER A 463 -29.56 15.95 -7.02
C SER A 463 -28.79 16.42 -5.77
N SER A 464 -27.85 15.61 -5.29
CA SER A 464 -26.84 15.99 -4.30
C SER A 464 -25.62 16.63 -4.98
N ALA A 465 -25.40 17.93 -4.79
CA ALA A 465 -24.22 18.61 -5.33
C ALA A 465 -22.92 18.17 -4.61
N PRO A 466 -21.76 18.11 -5.29
CA PRO A 466 -20.50 17.64 -4.72
C PRO A 466 -20.11 18.42 -3.44
N GLN A 467 -19.85 17.68 -2.36
CA GLN A 467 -19.59 18.26 -1.04
C GLN A 467 -18.14 18.74 -0.91
N ALA A 468 -17.91 19.98 -1.33
CA ALA A 468 -16.64 20.68 -1.15
C ALA A 468 -16.11 20.58 0.30
N LEU A 469 -14.81 20.34 0.43
CA LEU A 469 -14.14 20.03 1.70
C LEU A 469 -14.49 20.99 2.83
N HIS A 470 -14.98 20.43 3.94
CA HIS A 470 -15.35 21.21 5.10
C HIS A 470 -14.12 21.75 5.85
N GLY A 471 -13.76 23.00 5.55
CA GLY A 471 -12.73 23.77 6.25
C GLY A 471 -11.36 23.77 5.58
N ARG A 472 -10.41 24.39 6.27
CA ARG A 472 -9.05 24.65 5.78
C ARG A 472 -8.16 23.41 5.94
N ALA A 473 -7.43 23.02 4.89
CA ALA A 473 -6.46 21.92 4.94
C ALA A 473 -5.30 22.24 5.91
N LYS A 474 -4.87 21.23 6.66
CA LYS A 474 -3.74 21.30 7.61
C LYS A 474 -2.50 20.59 7.07
N PHE A 475 -2.70 19.40 6.52
CA PHE A 475 -1.65 18.62 5.88
C PHE A 475 -2.27 17.73 4.79
N LEU A 476 -1.42 17.38 3.82
CA LEU A 476 -1.65 16.30 2.87
C LEU A 476 -0.56 15.24 3.08
N THR A 477 -0.89 13.97 2.92
CA THR A 477 0.10 12.89 2.81
C THR A 477 -0.45 11.75 1.94
N PHE A 478 0.44 11.04 1.24
CA PHE A 478 0.10 9.82 0.52
C PHE A 478 0.34 8.59 1.42
N SER A 479 -0.27 7.45 1.09
CA SER A 479 0.23 6.14 1.52
C SER A 479 1.61 5.85 0.89
N PRO A 480 2.44 4.97 1.48
CA PRO A 480 3.77 4.66 0.93
C PRO A 480 3.73 4.17 -0.53
N ASP A 481 2.71 3.38 -0.88
CA ASP A 481 2.46 2.84 -2.22
C ASP A 481 1.77 3.81 -3.20
N GLY A 482 1.34 4.99 -2.72
CA GLY A 482 0.64 6.01 -3.51
C GLY A 482 -0.85 5.71 -3.80
N SER A 483 -1.39 4.58 -3.34
CA SER A 483 -2.79 4.17 -3.59
C SER A 483 -3.84 4.97 -2.83
N PHE A 484 -3.44 5.82 -1.87
CA PHE A 484 -4.33 6.68 -1.11
C PHE A 484 -3.71 8.06 -0.87
N LEU A 485 -4.55 9.10 -0.94
CA LEU A 485 -4.24 10.45 -0.47
C LEU A 485 -5.09 10.78 0.76
N PHE A 486 -4.49 11.47 1.72
CA PHE A 486 -5.10 11.84 2.98
C PHE A 486 -4.99 13.35 3.20
N CYS A 487 -6.13 14.02 3.43
CA CYS A 487 -6.18 15.40 3.89
C CYS A 487 -6.82 15.46 5.29
N CYS A 488 -6.19 16.17 6.22
CA CYS A 488 -6.90 16.66 7.39
C CYS A 488 -7.33 18.10 7.18
N THR A 489 -8.61 18.40 7.34
CA THR A 489 -9.13 19.77 7.39
C THR A 489 -9.51 20.17 8.82
N GLY A 490 -9.50 21.47 9.10
CA GLY A 490 -10.03 22.05 10.34
C GLY A 490 -11.02 23.17 10.05
N VAL A 491 -12.19 23.11 10.68
CA VAL A 491 -13.23 24.14 10.53
C VAL A 491 -13.00 25.26 11.54
N TYR A 492 -12.72 26.47 11.03
CA TYR A 492 -12.58 27.67 11.87
C TYR A 492 -13.90 27.96 12.64
N LYS A 493 -13.79 28.42 13.89
CA LYS A 493 -14.90 28.62 14.85
C LYS A 493 -15.69 27.36 15.31
N GLN A 494 -15.78 26.27 14.54
CA GLN A 494 -16.47 25.03 14.99
C GLN A 494 -15.57 24.04 15.74
N ILE A 495 -14.24 24.15 15.62
CA ILE A 495 -13.23 23.39 16.39
C ILE A 495 -13.46 21.87 16.29
N ALA A 496 -13.57 21.40 15.05
CA ALA A 496 -13.57 19.97 14.72
C ALA A 496 -12.64 19.73 13.53
N ASN A 497 -12.04 18.55 13.50
CA ASN A 497 -11.15 18.11 12.43
C ASN A 497 -11.87 17.07 11.58
N SER A 498 -11.86 17.25 10.27
CA SER A 498 -12.21 16.21 9.31
C SER A 498 -10.93 15.50 8.89
N LEU A 499 -11.05 14.23 8.57
CA LEU A 499 -10.05 13.49 7.80
C LEU A 499 -10.77 12.95 6.57
N THR A 500 -10.26 13.31 5.41
CA THR A 500 -10.75 12.84 4.12
C THR A 500 -9.68 11.94 3.51
N VAL A 501 -10.10 10.74 3.13
CA VAL A 501 -9.29 9.80 2.35
C VAL A 501 -9.83 9.78 0.93
N TRP A 502 -8.96 9.83 -0.07
CA TRP A 502 -9.31 9.46 -1.44
C TRP A 502 -8.49 8.24 -1.84
N GLN A 503 -9.15 7.22 -2.39
CA GLN A 503 -8.47 6.11 -3.05
C GLN A 503 -8.00 6.55 -4.44
N ILE A 504 -6.75 6.27 -4.78
CA ILE A 504 -6.10 6.65 -6.03
C ILE A 504 -5.88 5.40 -6.88
N THR A 505 -6.57 5.32 -8.01
CA THR A 505 -6.46 4.19 -8.96
C THR A 505 -5.41 4.47 -10.03
N HIS A 506 -4.66 3.45 -10.48
CA HIS A 506 -3.54 3.62 -11.43
C HIS A 506 -3.89 4.41 -12.70
N ASP A 507 -5.09 4.16 -13.22
CA ASP A 507 -5.57 4.71 -14.48
C ASP A 507 -6.25 6.11 -14.30
N LEU A 508 -6.39 6.57 -13.03
CA LEU A 508 -6.87 7.87 -12.51
C LEU A 508 -8.22 8.43 -12.97
N ASN A 509 -8.72 8.02 -14.14
CA ASN A 509 -9.83 8.67 -14.83
C ASN A 509 -11.23 8.34 -14.30
N ARG A 510 -11.38 7.37 -13.37
CA ARG A 510 -12.71 6.78 -13.05
C ARG A 510 -13.00 6.34 -11.62
N PHE A 511 -12.08 6.48 -10.66
CA PHE A 511 -12.45 6.19 -9.25
C PHE A 511 -11.59 6.97 -8.26
N VAL A 512 -12.23 7.89 -7.55
CA VAL A 512 -11.68 8.72 -6.47
C VAL A 512 -12.68 8.70 -5.30
N ALA A 513 -12.89 7.54 -4.69
CA ALA A 513 -13.85 7.40 -3.59
C ALA A 513 -13.43 8.22 -2.36
N GLN A 514 -14.26 9.20 -1.98
CA GLN A 514 -14.06 10.06 -0.82
C GLN A 514 -14.60 9.40 0.45
N PHE A 515 -13.73 9.04 1.39
CA PHE A 515 -14.12 8.54 2.72
C PHE A 515 -13.89 9.61 3.78
N VAL A 516 -14.97 10.15 4.34
CA VAL A 516 -14.93 11.10 5.47
C VAL A 516 -14.94 10.35 6.80
N CYS A 517 -13.90 10.50 7.62
CA CYS A 517 -13.79 9.81 8.90
C CYS A 517 -14.48 10.59 10.05
N ASP A 518 -15.82 10.60 9.99
CA ASP A 518 -16.76 11.13 11.00
C ASP A 518 -16.42 10.76 12.46
N LYS A 519 -15.77 9.62 12.66
CA LYS A 519 -15.35 9.13 13.97
C LYS A 519 -14.51 10.15 14.73
N ILE A 520 -13.57 10.84 14.06
CA ILE A 520 -12.71 11.87 14.68
C ILE A 520 -13.56 12.97 15.32
N HIS A 521 -14.53 13.48 14.56
CA HIS A 521 -15.52 14.48 14.96
C HIS A 521 -16.32 14.06 16.20
N ARG A 522 -16.63 12.75 16.33
CA ARG A 522 -17.39 12.18 17.45
C ARG A 522 -16.55 11.92 18.70
N TYR A 523 -15.23 11.76 18.58
CA TYR A 523 -14.34 11.62 19.73
C TYR A 523 -13.94 13.00 20.30
N THR A 524 -13.68 14.01 19.46
CA THR A 524 -13.46 15.41 19.90
C THR A 524 -14.77 16.12 20.29
N LYS A 525 -15.62 15.47 21.08
CA LYS A 525 -17.04 15.83 21.26
C LYS A 525 -17.28 17.09 22.10
N GLU A 526 -16.29 17.52 22.88
CA GLU A 526 -16.28 18.84 23.53
C GLU A 526 -15.39 19.81 22.74
N ARG A 527 -15.97 20.95 22.37
CA ARG A 527 -15.47 21.93 21.38
C ARG A 527 -14.27 22.77 21.85
N SER A 528 -13.35 22.19 22.62
CA SER A 528 -12.26 22.94 23.26
C SER A 528 -10.96 22.13 23.39
N VAL A 529 -10.36 21.74 22.25
CA VAL A 529 -8.90 21.84 22.11
C VAL A 529 -8.37 21.75 20.67
N LEU A 530 -7.12 22.19 20.53
CA LEU A 530 -6.21 22.00 19.40
C LEU A 530 -6.29 20.57 18.80
N GLY A 531 -6.35 20.46 17.48
CA GLY A 531 -6.73 19.22 16.80
C GLY A 531 -5.60 18.21 16.54
N ILE A 532 -5.77 17.46 15.44
CA ILE A 532 -4.75 16.55 14.90
C ILE A 532 -3.44 17.33 14.64
N THR A 533 -2.32 16.75 15.07
CA THR A 533 -0.95 17.28 14.93
C THR A 533 -0.19 16.61 13.78
N SER A 534 -0.23 15.28 13.69
CA SER A 534 0.30 14.51 12.57
C SER A 534 -0.63 13.34 12.22
N ALA A 535 -0.52 12.84 11.00
CA ALA A 535 -0.98 11.50 10.67
C ALA A 535 0.03 10.80 9.76
N ALA A 536 0.22 9.51 9.99
CA ALA A 536 1.08 8.64 9.18
C ALA A 536 0.26 7.40 8.76
N CYS A 537 0.51 6.92 7.55
CA CYS A 537 -0.28 5.85 6.93
C CYS A 537 0.64 4.72 6.49
N TRP A 538 0.17 3.49 6.60
CA TRP A 538 0.87 2.30 6.11
C TRP A 538 -0.11 1.24 5.65
N GLN A 539 0.39 0.24 4.92
CA GLN A 539 -0.35 -0.96 4.61
C GLN A 539 0.17 -2.09 5.50
N SER A 540 -0.72 -2.84 6.14
CA SER A 540 -0.33 -4.04 6.89
C SER A 540 0.08 -5.17 5.94
N ALA A 541 0.79 -6.18 6.46
CA ALA A 541 1.04 -7.42 5.72
C ALA A 541 -0.27 -8.12 5.27
N SER A 542 -1.37 -7.92 6.00
CA SER A 542 -2.73 -8.33 5.63
C SER A 542 -3.40 -7.41 4.58
N THR A 543 -2.62 -6.58 3.88
CA THR A 543 -3.00 -5.62 2.82
C THR A 543 -4.01 -4.53 3.20
N HIS A 544 -4.41 -4.45 4.48
CA HIS A 544 -5.33 -3.42 4.94
C HIS A 544 -4.57 -2.09 5.17
N PRO A 545 -5.05 -0.96 4.62
CA PRO A 545 -4.50 0.35 4.94
C PRO A 545 -4.88 0.74 6.38
N TYR A 546 -3.90 1.19 7.14
CA TYR A 546 -4.06 1.72 8.49
C TYR A 546 -3.55 3.16 8.57
N MET A 547 -4.17 3.95 9.45
CA MET A 547 -3.70 5.27 9.82
C MET A 547 -3.35 5.31 11.30
N PHE A 548 -2.22 5.94 11.61
CA PHE A 548 -1.88 6.45 12.92
C PHE A 548 -2.12 7.96 12.93
N VAL A 549 -2.83 8.47 13.94
CA VAL A 549 -3.16 9.90 14.09
C VAL A 549 -2.74 10.35 15.48
N THR A 550 -2.00 11.45 15.56
CA THR A 550 -1.62 12.11 16.82
C THR A 550 -2.46 13.38 17.02
N THR A 551 -2.73 13.78 18.26
CA THR A 551 -3.53 14.98 18.57
C THR A 551 -2.91 15.82 19.68
N SER A 552 -3.17 17.13 19.63
CA SER A 552 -2.71 18.07 20.63
C SER A 552 -3.52 17.95 21.94
N PRO A 553 -2.90 18.07 23.13
CA PRO A 553 -3.51 17.61 24.38
C PRO A 553 -4.54 18.57 24.98
N SER A 554 -5.61 18.03 25.59
CA SER A 554 -6.83 18.80 25.91
C SER A 554 -6.93 19.36 27.33
N SER A 555 -7.84 20.30 27.56
CA SER A 555 -8.19 20.80 28.90
C SER A 555 -8.79 19.69 29.78
N GLN A 556 -9.45 18.69 29.17
CA GLN A 556 -9.94 17.49 29.82
C GLN A 556 -8.84 16.50 30.27
N ARG A 557 -7.55 16.81 30.04
CA ARG A 557 -6.38 16.03 30.51
C ARG A 557 -6.53 15.48 31.94
N LYS A 558 -7.11 16.26 32.86
CA LYS A 558 -7.33 15.87 34.27
C LYS A 558 -8.39 14.79 34.49
N TYR A 559 -9.40 14.70 33.63
CA TYR A 559 -10.54 13.78 33.81
C TYR A 559 -10.38 12.50 32.98
N ASN A 560 -9.91 12.61 31.73
CA ASN A 560 -9.88 11.49 30.78
C ASN A 560 -8.54 10.73 30.72
N LYS A 561 -7.60 11.05 31.62
CA LYS A 561 -6.35 10.29 31.86
C LYS A 561 -5.45 10.01 30.64
N GLY A 562 -5.43 10.86 29.61
CA GLY A 562 -4.55 10.59 28.47
C GLY A 562 -4.47 11.63 27.36
N GLU A 563 -3.47 11.43 26.50
CA GLU A 563 -3.38 11.97 25.15
C GLU A 563 -4.12 11.03 24.18
N TRP A 564 -4.68 11.55 23.08
CA TRP A 564 -5.23 10.70 22.03
C TRP A 564 -4.26 10.60 20.87
N SER A 565 -3.58 9.46 20.79
CA SER A 565 -3.00 8.97 19.54
C SER A 565 -3.60 7.60 19.26
N PHE A 566 -4.22 7.44 18.09
CA PHE A 566 -4.99 6.24 17.74
C PHE A 566 -4.50 5.61 16.44
N ILE A 567 -4.58 4.28 16.39
CA ILE A 567 -4.49 3.50 15.16
C ILE A 567 -5.91 3.09 14.74
N ALA A 568 -6.24 3.23 13.45
CA ALA A 568 -7.51 2.76 12.89
C ALA A 568 -7.31 2.14 11.49
N PRO A 569 -8.01 1.04 11.15
CA PRO A 569 -8.10 0.55 9.78
C PRO A 569 -8.94 1.50 8.91
N ILE A 570 -8.59 1.60 7.64
CA ILE A 570 -9.28 2.39 6.62
C ILE A 570 -10.07 1.45 5.69
N GLY A 571 -11.28 1.84 5.30
CA GLY A 571 -12.18 1.05 4.45
C GLY A 571 -13.27 0.29 5.22
N GLN A 572 -14.00 -0.58 4.51
CA GLN A 572 -15.04 -1.45 5.07
C GLN A 572 -14.71 -2.93 4.84
N PRO A 573 -15.17 -3.85 5.72
CA PRO A 573 -15.97 -3.60 6.93
C PRO A 573 -15.12 -3.07 8.09
N LEU A 574 -15.58 -1.97 8.72
CA LEU A 574 -15.03 -1.52 9.99
C LEU A 574 -15.37 -2.54 11.10
N PRO A 575 -14.53 -2.70 12.15
CA PRO A 575 -14.84 -3.61 13.25
C PRO A 575 -16.21 -3.32 13.88
N THR A 576 -17.00 -4.37 14.09
CA THR A 576 -18.37 -4.30 14.59
C THR A 576 -18.47 -3.80 16.03
N ASN A 577 -17.44 -4.07 16.84
CA ASN A 577 -17.22 -3.38 18.10
C ASN A 577 -16.34 -2.14 17.88
N LYS A 578 -16.75 -1.00 18.42
CA LYS A 578 -16.05 0.28 18.22
C LYS A 578 -14.74 0.35 18.99
N ASP A 579 -14.69 -0.27 20.17
CA ASP A 579 -13.54 -0.20 21.07
C ASP A 579 -12.39 -1.12 20.60
N ASP A 580 -12.72 -2.23 19.95
CA ASP A 580 -11.71 -3.15 19.36
C ASP A 580 -11.04 -2.52 18.12
N ALA A 581 -11.69 -1.54 17.49
CA ALA A 581 -11.10 -0.70 16.44
C ALA A 581 -10.20 0.43 16.98
N MET A 582 -10.08 0.59 18.29
CA MET A 582 -9.44 1.75 18.94
C MET A 582 -8.29 1.32 19.84
N HIS A 583 -7.06 1.55 19.41
CA HIS A 583 -5.91 1.53 20.32
C HIS A 583 -5.41 2.95 20.58
N CYS A 584 -5.81 3.53 21.71
CA CYS A 584 -5.11 4.65 22.31
C CYS A 584 -3.76 4.17 22.88
N LEU A 585 -2.68 4.94 22.73
CA LEU A 585 -1.38 4.69 23.38
C LEU A 585 -1.40 4.93 24.92
N TYR A 586 -2.49 4.56 25.59
CA TYR A 586 -2.89 4.95 26.94
C TYR A 586 -1.85 4.66 28.04
N LYS A 587 -1.05 3.60 27.89
CA LYS A 587 -0.04 3.22 28.90
C LYS A 587 1.24 4.07 28.88
N ALA A 588 1.57 4.74 27.76
CA ALA A 588 2.77 5.56 27.64
C ALA A 588 2.69 6.90 28.40
N GLN A 589 1.57 7.16 29.09
CA GLN A 589 1.08 8.51 29.35
C GLN A 589 1.26 8.98 30.80
N HIS A 590 1.89 8.18 31.67
CA HIS A 590 2.28 8.64 33.00
C HIS A 590 3.64 9.36 32.97
N VAL A 591 3.58 10.69 33.16
CA VAL A 591 4.63 11.59 33.66
C VAL A 591 5.74 12.06 32.67
N GLN A 592 6.10 11.34 31.60
CA GLN A 592 7.39 11.61 30.90
C GLN A 592 7.41 12.40 29.57
N TYR A 593 6.28 12.68 28.87
CA TYR A 593 6.32 13.11 27.45
C TYR A 593 5.49 14.36 27.04
N ASN A 594 4.46 14.75 27.80
CA ASN A 594 3.60 15.95 27.64
C ASN A 594 2.71 16.08 26.39
N SER A 595 3.22 15.79 25.19
CA SER A 595 2.47 15.77 23.93
C SER A 595 3.32 15.05 22.86
N ILE A 596 2.70 14.19 22.05
CA ILE A 596 3.28 13.75 20.77
C ILE A 596 3.08 14.84 19.71
N MET A 597 4.13 15.15 18.94
CA MET A 597 4.14 16.24 17.95
C MET A 597 4.21 15.72 16.50
N CYS A 598 5.19 14.85 16.24
CA CYS A 598 5.42 14.23 14.94
C CYS A 598 5.59 12.71 15.11
N SER A 599 5.27 11.94 14.08
CA SER A 599 5.28 10.48 14.10
C SER A 599 5.62 9.87 12.75
N ALA A 600 6.36 8.77 12.77
CA ALA A 600 6.71 7.93 11.62
C ALA A 600 6.37 6.48 11.93
N ILE A 601 6.19 5.68 10.87
CA ILE A 601 5.93 4.24 10.94
C ILE A 601 6.99 3.58 10.07
N ALA A 602 7.55 2.45 10.53
CA ALA A 602 8.44 1.65 9.68
C ALA A 602 7.63 1.10 8.48
N SER A 603 8.26 0.96 7.32
CA SER A 603 7.61 0.44 6.10
C SER A 603 7.05 -0.98 6.29
N SER A 604 7.71 -1.78 7.14
CA SER A 604 7.29 -3.08 7.66
C SER A 604 6.04 -3.05 8.57
N GLY A 605 5.54 -1.88 8.97
CA GLY A 605 4.35 -1.72 9.81
C GLY A 605 4.48 -2.23 11.26
N ASN A 606 5.69 -2.61 11.67
CA ASN A 606 6.00 -3.29 12.94
C ASN A 606 6.56 -2.37 14.04
N ALA A 607 6.73 -1.08 13.76
CA ALA A 607 7.18 -0.08 14.72
C ALA A 607 6.65 1.31 14.38
N ILE A 608 6.41 2.10 15.43
CA ILE A 608 6.25 3.57 15.35
C ILE A 608 7.44 4.26 15.98
N ALA A 609 7.84 5.38 15.40
CA ALA A 609 8.70 6.37 16.05
C ALA A 609 7.91 7.66 16.24
N PHE A 610 8.18 8.40 17.31
CA PHE A 610 7.53 9.69 17.54
C PHE A 610 8.42 10.68 18.30
N ILE A 611 8.15 11.97 18.10
CA ILE A 611 8.83 13.08 18.75
C ILE A 611 7.90 13.72 19.78
N SER A 612 8.38 13.88 21.02
CA SER A 612 7.66 14.60 22.07
C SER A 612 7.81 16.12 21.97
N GLN A 613 6.92 16.88 22.60
CA GLN A 613 7.07 18.33 22.78
C GLN A 613 8.37 18.72 23.52
N THR A 614 8.94 17.79 24.29
CA THR A 614 10.23 17.95 24.98
C THR A 614 11.45 17.59 24.13
N GLY A 615 11.26 17.28 22.84
CA GLY A 615 12.33 16.96 21.90
C GLY A 615 12.94 15.56 22.07
N LYS A 616 12.29 14.67 22.84
CA LYS A 616 12.67 13.26 22.92
C LYS A 616 12.22 12.53 21.66
N VAL A 617 13.01 11.58 21.19
CA VAL A 617 12.62 10.63 20.14
C VAL A 617 12.43 9.28 20.80
N CYS A 618 11.27 8.67 20.60
CA CYS A 618 10.90 7.39 21.19
C CYS A 618 10.48 6.42 20.08
N VAL A 619 10.74 5.12 20.27
CA VAL A 619 10.32 4.07 19.34
C VAL A 619 9.54 3.01 20.11
N ALA A 620 8.44 2.52 19.53
CA ALA A 620 7.64 1.45 20.12
C ALA A 620 7.28 0.40 19.06
N PRO A 621 7.44 -0.91 19.36
CA PRO A 621 6.98 -1.98 18.48
C PRO A 621 5.45 -1.96 18.36
N LEU A 622 4.94 -2.23 17.16
CA LEU A 622 3.52 -2.47 16.89
C LEU A 622 3.27 -3.97 16.74
N LEU A 623 2.23 -4.47 17.41
CA LEU A 623 1.79 -5.86 17.37
C LEU A 623 0.26 -5.95 17.18
N ALA A 624 -0.22 -7.10 16.70
CA ALA A 624 -1.61 -7.48 16.85
C ALA A 624 -1.98 -7.58 18.34
N LEU A 625 -3.12 -6.99 18.70
CA LEU A 625 -3.71 -7.09 20.03
C LEU A 625 -4.70 -8.26 20.06
N THR A 626 -4.84 -8.90 21.22
CA THR A 626 -5.76 -10.04 21.45
C THR A 626 -7.24 -9.75 21.19
N LYS A 627 -7.61 -8.48 20.94
CA LYS A 627 -8.97 -8.04 20.57
C LYS A 627 -9.14 -7.65 19.10
N GLY A 628 -8.09 -7.70 18.28
CA GLY A 628 -8.16 -7.38 16.84
C GLY A 628 -7.75 -5.96 16.44
N GLY A 629 -7.10 -5.21 17.34
CA GLY A 629 -6.46 -3.93 17.03
C GLY A 629 -4.94 -4.07 16.81
N ILE A 630 -4.27 -2.94 16.56
CA ILE A 630 -2.79 -2.84 16.57
C ILE A 630 -2.36 -1.97 17.75
N GLY A 631 -1.35 -2.37 18.50
CA GLY A 631 -0.84 -1.58 19.63
C GLY A 631 0.53 -2.02 20.13
N THR A 632 0.98 -1.38 21.20
CA THR A 632 2.32 -1.55 21.77
C THR A 632 2.29 -2.54 22.94
N PRO A 633 3.11 -3.61 22.96
CA PRO A 633 3.24 -4.49 24.13
C PRO A 633 3.74 -3.71 25.36
N ASP A 634 3.21 -4.07 26.52
CA ASP A 634 3.57 -3.65 27.89
C ASP A 634 3.61 -2.14 28.22
N GLY A 635 3.48 -1.27 27.22
CA GLY A 635 2.98 0.09 27.37
C GLY A 635 4.00 1.20 27.64
N LEU A 636 5.29 0.87 27.71
CA LEU A 636 6.37 1.84 27.65
C LEU A 636 7.03 1.78 26.25
N PRO A 637 7.03 2.89 25.49
CA PRO A 637 7.94 3.08 24.37
C PRO A 637 9.38 2.90 24.85
N MET A 638 10.23 2.34 24.00
CA MET A 638 11.67 2.40 24.20
C MET A 638 12.09 3.84 23.93
N GLU A 639 12.42 4.60 24.98
CA GLU A 639 13.22 5.81 24.80
C GLU A 639 14.55 5.40 24.15
N LEU A 640 15.03 6.16 23.17
CA LEU A 640 16.46 6.15 22.90
C LEU A 640 17.12 6.77 24.14
N GLU A 641 17.68 5.93 25.02
CA GLU A 641 17.98 6.33 26.39
C GLU A 641 19.04 7.44 26.43
N ARG A 642 18.89 8.37 27.38
CA ARG A 642 19.57 9.67 27.37
C ARG A 642 19.41 10.43 26.06
N SER A 643 18.18 10.44 25.54
CA SER A 643 17.67 11.43 24.58
C SER A 643 18.01 12.85 25.05
N LEU A 644 19.16 13.34 24.59
CA LEU A 644 19.60 14.72 24.77
C LEU A 644 18.52 15.67 24.24
N ARG A 645 18.34 16.82 24.91
CA ARG A 645 17.46 17.92 24.49
C ARG A 645 18.03 18.62 23.25
N THR A 646 18.15 17.88 22.14
CA THR A 646 18.90 18.31 20.95
C THR A 646 18.03 19.00 19.92
N LEU A 647 16.85 18.47 19.60
CA LEU A 647 15.89 19.14 18.72
C LEU A 647 15.31 20.36 19.44
N GLU A 648 15.35 21.52 18.79
CA GLU A 648 14.93 22.82 19.33
C GLU A 648 13.53 23.24 18.88
N ARG A 649 13.00 22.61 17.83
CA ARG A 649 11.62 22.82 17.31
C ARG A 649 10.93 21.50 16.94
N PRO A 650 10.67 20.60 17.92
CA PRO A 650 10.04 19.30 17.67
C PRO A 650 8.62 19.38 17.10
N GLU A 651 7.96 20.54 17.21
CA GLU A 651 6.64 20.81 16.65
C GLU A 651 6.60 20.92 15.11
N GLU A 652 7.74 21.15 14.47
CA GLU A 652 7.89 21.24 13.01
C GLU A 652 8.92 20.23 12.46
N ALA A 653 9.37 19.29 13.28
CA ALA A 653 10.38 18.32 12.88
C ALA A 653 9.79 17.21 11.98
N ASP A 654 10.50 16.86 10.90
CA ASP A 654 10.15 15.74 10.01
C ASP A 654 10.88 14.48 10.48
N LEU A 655 10.22 13.32 10.44
CA LEU A 655 10.69 12.05 10.98
C LEU A 655 10.44 10.92 9.96
N ARG A 656 11.45 10.11 9.65
CA ARG A 656 11.32 8.92 8.78
C ARG A 656 12.23 7.78 9.21
N PHE A 657 11.77 6.56 8.97
CA PHE A 657 12.65 5.39 8.88
C PHE A 657 13.21 5.29 7.45
N SER A 658 14.44 4.79 7.30
CA SER A 658 14.97 4.29 6.04
C SER A 658 14.45 2.87 5.78
N GLU A 659 14.06 2.60 4.54
CA GLU A 659 13.62 1.28 4.10
C GLU A 659 14.81 0.35 3.76
N ASP A 660 16.00 0.92 3.50
CA ASP A 660 17.19 0.18 3.07
C ASP A 660 17.98 -0.43 4.25
N ASP A 661 18.10 0.31 5.36
CA ASP A 661 19.04 0.01 6.45
C ASP A 661 18.47 0.22 7.87
N GLY A 662 17.18 0.52 7.97
CA GLY A 662 16.46 0.67 9.24
C GLY A 662 16.84 1.93 10.06
N ARG A 663 17.69 2.84 9.55
CA ARG A 663 17.98 4.11 10.25
C ARG A 663 16.70 4.91 10.53
N LEU A 664 16.56 5.43 11.74
CA LEU A 664 15.59 6.49 12.04
C LEU A 664 16.28 7.85 11.89
N ILE A 665 15.66 8.74 11.13
CA ILE A 665 16.19 10.07 10.80
C ILE A 665 15.16 11.12 11.18
N ALA A 666 15.59 12.11 11.97
CA ALA A 666 14.79 13.25 12.40
C ALA A 666 15.51 14.57 12.08
N VAL A 667 14.79 15.58 11.60
CA VAL A 667 15.33 16.93 11.38
C VAL A 667 14.35 18.01 11.84
N ASP A 668 14.80 18.98 12.63
CA ASP A 668 14.00 20.16 13.01
C ASP A 668 14.20 21.35 12.05
N THR A 669 13.35 22.37 12.16
CA THR A 669 13.42 23.60 11.34
C THR A 669 14.60 24.53 11.66
N LYS A 670 15.53 24.11 12.53
CA LYS A 670 16.84 24.76 12.68
C LYS A 670 17.97 23.97 12.01
N GLY A 671 17.65 22.88 11.31
CA GLY A 671 18.62 22.04 10.62
C GLY A 671 19.34 21.05 11.55
N LYS A 672 18.81 20.77 12.75
CA LYS A 672 19.41 19.76 13.62
C LYS A 672 18.98 18.37 13.19
N LEU A 673 19.91 17.64 12.60
CA LEU A 673 19.75 16.27 12.13
C LEU A 673 20.16 15.28 13.23
N LEU A 674 19.31 14.30 13.47
CA LEU A 674 19.55 13.15 14.34
C LEU A 674 19.39 11.88 13.51
N ILE A 675 20.38 10.99 13.57
CA ILE A 675 20.38 9.69 12.88
C ILE A 675 20.63 8.62 13.95
N ALA A 676 19.77 7.59 14.00
CA ALA A 676 19.92 6.47 14.91
C ALA A 676 19.79 5.15 14.14
N HIS A 677 20.68 4.19 14.40
CA HIS A 677 20.70 2.88 13.73
C HIS A 677 19.89 1.84 14.51
N PHE A 678 19.05 1.07 13.82
CA PHE A 678 18.24 0.00 14.41
C PHE A 678 18.75 -1.35 13.90
N GLY A 679 19.52 -2.05 14.74
CA GLY A 679 20.09 -3.35 14.39
C GLY A 679 19.07 -4.48 14.55
N GLY A 680 18.81 -5.21 13.46
CA GLY A 680 18.27 -6.57 13.55
C GLY A 680 19.39 -7.58 13.88
N ARG A 681 19.07 -8.56 14.71
CA ARG A 681 19.85 -9.79 14.98
C ARG A 681 18.90 -10.96 15.15
#